data_AF-A0A519DXG0-F1
#
_entry.id   AF-A0A519DXG0-F1
#
_cell.length_a   1.000
_cell.length_b   1.000
_cell.length_c   1.000
_cell.angle_alpha   90.00
_cell.angle_beta   90.00
_cell.angle_gamma   90.00
#
_symmetry.space_group_name_H-M   'P 1'
#
loop_
_entity.id
_entity.type
_entity.pdbx_description
1 polymer ?
#
loop_
_entity_poly.entity_id
_entity_poly.type
_entity_poly.pdbx_seq_one_letter_code
_entity_poly.pdbx_strand_id
1 'polypeptide(L)'
;MSKHHHDHDTDRRSSIEVRVRDNSGAQRPIARAQVGLFPAVALAAGKAAAGRNAAGKLPADDNVLFVKCSDDDGCLRFDDVSPGDYVLGFLHHPRTYSESFTVGEDHACAQLLTPDFGADLVARWMTRDCEELDCRPPQTGDYVKATVVHVRNEQFRVVPPQGSTELSHDNTSTVFSTALPRAGRFELGYEVRSPALGAAAGQAPAVLMLAHSGHVTPLPAQPVTGQLGIALSRTETEPTEDVTLWLAIRNGTDALGFNHYLRFMDVLFGGKRHGPRPGGRHGDRDDGGGELGRINRAGRGGRGGRGGDFDAETEAFEQLKLKRFLPFNDSDSYRVLKAATEAFVMVNCGVLQGGDHDLAFRPRHDNAYLDRRDLPAFDDTRGSFNDYLERPGGLLPYLALVARKLPDIPIIEGNPDGANLAVGFVHDKLANPCLVELIWSYWHEEAMLVQTMNAVTRRFQNRAAPGTPDPLANLEIDPLRPLNSLLWGYTQDEQHRLTVNRRNAEYAHQYGLTLRGKAVREYRLADSRSQFLEGFHHLLRLLTTFYRQDDDTTVKADAFPVLNALKEVHLVMSQGAHNNFGELATTARIEMLMQQWLLGRPEFREFLPSRIMVAYPEPWMDRVDAMKKLQGWTDTSVVHFRNLAIFGEQMMLSIRFGAWSEVYEPTQAFNWARFWRPQVQGYIHAYRAATGIDLASETFDPAADATLPSLLMQRRLAQQQRNA
;
A
#
# COMPACT_ATOMS: atom_id res chain seq x y z
N MET A 1 -74.08 -55.07 -31.86
CA MET A 1 -73.71 -56.50 -31.87
C MET A 1 -72.31 -56.64 -31.28
N SER A 2 -72.19 -57.52 -30.28
CA SER A 2 -70.99 -58.12 -29.66
C SER A 2 -71.19 -58.10 -28.14
N LYS A 3 -72.05 -58.98 -27.64
CA LYS A 3 -71.69 -60.33 -27.15
C LYS A 3 -70.79 -60.26 -25.92
N HIS A 4 -71.48 -60.33 -24.77
CA HIS A 4 -70.99 -60.97 -23.56
C HIS A 4 -70.26 -62.29 -23.89
N HIS A 5 -69.02 -62.41 -23.40
CA HIS A 5 -68.46 -63.69 -22.98
C HIS A 5 -67.99 -63.50 -21.54
N HIS A 6 -68.78 -64.05 -20.62
CA HIS A 6 -68.26 -64.63 -19.40
C HIS A 6 -67.45 -65.84 -19.82
N ASP A 7 -66.15 -65.83 -19.54
CA ASP A 7 -65.33 -67.04 -19.54
C ASP A 7 -64.40 -66.98 -18.32
N HIS A 8 -64.67 -67.92 -17.42
CA HIS A 8 -63.78 -68.58 -16.46
C HIS A 8 -62.67 -67.78 -15.76
N ASP A 9 -63.01 -67.36 -14.53
CA ASP A 9 -62.14 -66.99 -13.41
C ASP A 9 -61.40 -68.23 -12.86
N THR A 10 -60.41 -68.74 -13.60
CA THR A 10 -59.47 -69.81 -13.15
C THR A 10 -58.06 -69.56 -13.67
N ASP A 11 -57.46 -68.43 -13.28
CA ASP A 11 -56.02 -68.21 -13.37
C ASP A 11 -55.61 -67.10 -12.36
N ARG A 12 -56.01 -67.24 -11.09
CA ARG A 12 -55.72 -66.26 -10.04
C ARG A 12 -54.28 -66.39 -9.55
N ARG A 13 -53.35 -65.83 -10.32
CA ARG A 13 -51.92 -65.89 -10.03
C ARG A 13 -51.54 -65.09 -8.78
N SER A 14 -50.69 -65.66 -7.93
CA SER A 14 -50.16 -65.04 -6.71
C SER A 14 -49.26 -63.85 -7.01
N SER A 15 -49.35 -62.81 -6.17
CA SER A 15 -48.55 -61.58 -6.31
C SER A 15 -47.96 -61.13 -4.97
N ILE A 16 -46.81 -60.47 -5.02
CA ILE A 16 -46.12 -59.94 -3.84
C ILE A 16 -45.98 -58.43 -4.01
N GLU A 17 -46.62 -57.65 -3.14
CA GLU A 17 -46.45 -56.21 -3.07
C GLU A 17 -45.39 -55.87 -2.02
N VAL A 18 -44.36 -55.12 -2.42
CA VAL A 18 -43.23 -54.77 -1.57
C VAL A 18 -43.18 -53.26 -1.39
N ARG A 19 -43.08 -52.81 -0.14
CA ARG A 19 -42.81 -51.42 0.22
C ARG A 19 -41.38 -51.33 0.77
N VAL A 20 -40.57 -50.45 0.20
CA VAL A 20 -39.20 -50.20 0.61
C VAL A 20 -39.15 -48.87 1.37
N ARG A 21 -38.89 -48.93 2.68
CA ARG A 21 -38.89 -47.78 3.59
C ARG A 21 -37.59 -47.73 4.39
N ASP A 22 -37.05 -46.56 4.67
CA ASP A 22 -35.91 -46.45 5.58
C ASP A 22 -36.25 -46.94 7.00
N ASN A 23 -35.29 -47.57 7.67
CA ASN A 23 -35.42 -48.04 9.05
C ASN A 23 -35.35 -46.91 10.10
N SER A 24 -35.22 -45.65 9.67
CA SER A 24 -35.36 -44.50 10.57
C SER A 24 -36.80 -44.36 11.09
N GLY A 25 -36.97 -43.67 12.23
CA GLY A 25 -38.28 -43.43 12.83
C GLY A 25 -39.29 -42.70 11.91
N ALA A 26 -38.83 -42.08 10.83
CA ALA A 26 -39.67 -41.40 9.85
C ALA A 26 -40.20 -42.33 8.72
N GLN A 27 -39.67 -43.55 8.57
CA GLN A 27 -40.07 -44.55 7.55
C GLN A 27 -40.29 -43.97 6.14
N ARG A 28 -39.32 -43.15 5.69
CA ARG A 28 -39.38 -42.47 4.39
C ARG A 28 -39.28 -43.48 3.23
N PRO A 29 -40.00 -43.26 2.11
CA PRO A 29 -39.92 -44.15 0.95
C PRO A 29 -38.55 -44.09 0.29
N ILE A 30 -38.08 -45.23 -0.22
CA ILE A 30 -36.85 -45.34 -0.99
C ILE A 30 -37.22 -45.64 -2.43
N ALA A 31 -37.03 -44.63 -3.28
CA ALA A 31 -37.28 -44.72 -4.70
C ALA A 31 -36.13 -45.42 -5.43
N ARG A 32 -36.43 -45.99 -6.60
CA ARG A 32 -35.43 -46.61 -7.49
C ARG A 32 -34.64 -47.77 -6.87
N ALA A 33 -35.16 -48.36 -5.80
CA ALA A 33 -34.56 -49.49 -5.12
C ALA A 33 -34.74 -50.77 -5.94
N GLN A 34 -33.63 -51.41 -6.29
CA GLN A 34 -33.61 -52.73 -6.89
C GLN A 34 -33.79 -53.78 -5.79
N VAL A 35 -34.90 -54.51 -5.87
CA VAL A 35 -35.23 -55.58 -4.94
C VAL A 35 -35.22 -56.90 -5.68
N GLY A 36 -34.45 -57.86 -5.15
CA GLY A 36 -34.36 -59.22 -5.65
C GLY A 36 -35.27 -60.18 -4.86
N LEU A 37 -35.97 -61.07 -5.55
CA LEU A 37 -36.72 -62.17 -4.94
C LEU A 37 -35.87 -63.45 -4.97
N PHE A 38 -35.66 -64.07 -3.81
CA PHE A 38 -34.86 -65.28 -3.65
C PHE A 38 -35.69 -66.41 -3.03
N PRO A 39 -35.48 -67.69 -3.41
CA PRO A 39 -36.08 -68.82 -2.72
C PRO A 39 -35.42 -69.01 -1.35
N ALA A 40 -36.18 -69.31 -0.30
CA ALA A 40 -35.67 -69.43 1.07
C ALA A 40 -34.61 -70.54 1.23
N VAL A 41 -34.64 -71.57 0.37
CA VAL A 41 -33.63 -72.65 0.33
C VAL A 41 -32.22 -72.11 0.02
N ALA A 42 -32.10 -71.03 -0.76
CA ALA A 42 -30.83 -70.40 -1.08
C ALA A 42 -30.13 -69.80 0.16
N LEU A 43 -30.88 -69.43 1.19
CA LEU A 43 -30.36 -68.92 2.46
C LEU A 43 -29.87 -70.05 3.39
N ALA A 44 -30.41 -71.27 3.24
CA ALA A 44 -29.99 -72.45 3.99
C ALA A 44 -28.67 -73.06 3.46
N ALA A 45 -28.44 -73.02 2.14
CA ALA A 45 -27.19 -73.50 1.52
C ALA A 45 -25.94 -72.72 1.98
N GLY A 46 -26.09 -71.43 2.31
CA GLY A 46 -25.02 -70.60 2.88
C GLY A 46 -24.62 -70.96 4.32
N LYS A 47 -25.45 -71.71 5.06
CA LYS A 47 -25.18 -72.12 6.46
C LYS A 47 -24.28 -73.36 6.59
N ALA A 48 -24.13 -74.19 5.56
CA ALA A 48 -23.36 -75.44 5.63
C ALA A 48 -21.84 -75.27 5.48
N ALA A 49 -21.36 -74.07 5.14
CA ALA A 49 -19.94 -73.79 4.86
C ALA A 49 -19.38 -72.63 5.72
N ALA A 50 -19.33 -72.79 7.05
CA ALA A 50 -18.31 -72.19 7.93
C ALA A 50 -18.59 -72.47 9.42
N GLY A 51 -17.55 -72.87 10.16
CA GLY A 51 -17.56 -72.92 11.61
C GLY A 51 -17.57 -71.52 12.26
N ARG A 52 -18.24 -71.46 13.42
CA ARG A 52 -18.15 -70.47 14.52
C ARG A 52 -17.52 -69.10 14.18
N ASN A 53 -18.33 -68.19 13.66
CA ASN A 53 -18.38 -66.75 13.98
C ASN A 53 -19.60 -66.15 13.25
N ALA A 54 -20.67 -65.86 14.00
CA ALA A 54 -21.98 -65.49 13.47
C ALA A 54 -22.04 -64.00 13.07
N ALA A 55 -21.88 -63.74 11.78
CA ALA A 55 -22.48 -62.62 11.06
C ALA A 55 -22.94 -63.19 9.70
N GLY A 56 -24.26 -63.19 9.46
CA GLY A 56 -24.91 -64.03 8.45
C GLY A 56 -24.38 -63.85 7.02
N LYS A 57 -23.91 -64.93 6.39
CA LYS A 57 -23.59 -64.94 4.96
C LYS A 57 -24.87 -64.85 4.13
N LEU A 58 -24.86 -63.90 3.21
CA LEU A 58 -25.94 -63.47 2.33
C LEU A 58 -26.07 -64.47 1.14
N PRO A 59 -27.26 -64.67 0.54
CA PRO A 59 -27.40 -65.55 -0.62
C PRO A 59 -26.53 -65.07 -1.80
N ALA A 60 -25.94 -66.02 -2.53
CA ALA A 60 -25.18 -65.73 -3.75
C ALA A 60 -26.09 -65.08 -4.81
N ASP A 61 -25.57 -64.08 -5.54
CA ASP A 61 -26.32 -63.32 -6.54
C ASP A 61 -26.86 -64.19 -7.70
N ASP A 62 -26.32 -65.40 -7.88
CA ASP A 62 -26.73 -66.35 -8.93
C ASP A 62 -28.12 -66.99 -8.69
N ASN A 63 -28.72 -66.82 -7.50
CA ASN A 63 -30.00 -67.44 -7.12
C ASN A 63 -31.19 -66.46 -7.13
N VAL A 64 -31.04 -65.26 -7.72
CA VAL A 64 -32.13 -64.29 -7.86
C VAL A 64 -33.13 -64.78 -8.89
N LEU A 65 -34.42 -64.89 -8.52
CA LEU A 65 -35.48 -65.28 -9.45
C LEU A 65 -35.97 -64.09 -10.29
N PHE A 66 -36.16 -62.95 -9.62
CA PHE A 66 -36.64 -61.72 -10.25
C PHE A 66 -35.97 -60.51 -9.60
N VAL A 67 -35.67 -59.49 -10.39
CA VAL A 67 -35.28 -58.15 -9.92
C VAL A 67 -36.32 -57.16 -10.41
N LYS A 68 -36.88 -56.36 -9.49
CA LYS A 68 -37.77 -55.23 -9.83
C LYS A 68 -37.32 -53.96 -9.10
N CYS A 69 -37.62 -52.83 -9.71
CA CYS A 69 -37.30 -51.50 -9.22
C CYS A 69 -38.51 -50.89 -8.51
N SER A 70 -38.32 -50.19 -7.38
CA SER A 70 -39.36 -49.38 -6.75
C SER A 70 -39.69 -48.11 -7.53
N ASP A 71 -40.94 -47.69 -7.45
CA ASP A 71 -41.43 -46.38 -7.88
C ASP A 71 -41.00 -45.26 -6.90
N ASP A 72 -41.45 -44.03 -7.15
CA ASP A 72 -41.11 -42.85 -6.34
C ASP A 72 -41.70 -42.92 -4.90
N ASP A 73 -42.73 -43.74 -4.68
CA ASP A 73 -43.35 -44.00 -3.38
C ASP A 73 -42.72 -45.21 -2.65
N GLY A 74 -41.66 -45.79 -3.24
CA GLY A 74 -40.95 -46.94 -2.72
C GLY A 74 -41.73 -48.25 -2.85
N CYS A 75 -42.70 -48.34 -3.76
CA CYS A 75 -43.53 -49.51 -3.98
C CYS A 75 -43.09 -50.28 -5.23
N LEU A 76 -43.19 -51.61 -5.18
CA LEU A 76 -43.04 -52.49 -6.33
C LEU A 76 -43.88 -53.75 -6.14
N ARG A 77 -44.18 -54.45 -7.23
CA ARG A 77 -45.01 -55.65 -7.19
C ARG A 77 -44.40 -56.76 -8.05
N PHE A 78 -44.26 -57.96 -7.52
CA PHE A 78 -43.97 -59.17 -8.30
C PHE A 78 -45.27 -59.88 -8.65
N ASP A 79 -45.44 -60.22 -9.92
CA ASP A 79 -46.61 -60.92 -10.44
C ASP A 79 -46.20 -62.33 -10.86
N ASP A 80 -47.14 -63.27 -10.89
CA ASP A 80 -46.94 -64.65 -11.35
C ASP A 80 -45.88 -65.43 -10.56
N VAL A 81 -45.88 -65.28 -9.23
CA VAL A 81 -44.92 -65.97 -8.34
C VAL A 81 -45.45 -67.34 -7.95
N SER A 82 -44.69 -68.41 -8.21
CA SER A 82 -45.07 -69.78 -7.80
C SER A 82 -45.25 -69.90 -6.27
N PRO A 83 -46.11 -70.81 -5.78
CA PRO A 83 -46.22 -71.07 -4.35
C PRO A 83 -44.89 -71.59 -3.77
N GLY A 84 -44.46 -71.04 -2.63
CA GLY A 84 -43.19 -71.40 -1.99
C GLY A 84 -42.71 -70.40 -0.94
N ASP A 85 -41.55 -70.68 -0.36
CA ASP A 85 -40.92 -69.83 0.66
C ASP A 85 -39.90 -68.88 0.01
N TYR A 86 -40.03 -67.58 0.27
CA TYR A 86 -39.25 -66.53 -0.36
C TYR A 86 -38.61 -65.58 0.65
N VAL A 87 -37.58 -64.89 0.20
CA VAL A 87 -36.88 -63.81 0.90
C VAL A 87 -36.64 -62.66 -0.08
N LEU A 88 -36.88 -61.43 0.38
CA LEU A 88 -36.59 -60.22 -0.40
C LEU A 88 -35.20 -59.70 -0.03
N GLY A 89 -34.41 -59.34 -1.03
CA GLY A 89 -33.10 -58.72 -0.85
C GLY A 89 -33.06 -57.32 -1.43
N PHE A 90 -32.61 -56.35 -0.64
CA PHE A 90 -32.27 -55.01 -1.08
C PHE A 90 -30.89 -55.06 -1.75
N LEU A 91 -30.85 -54.89 -3.07
CA LEU A 91 -29.64 -55.02 -3.88
C LEU A 91 -28.84 -53.71 -3.97
N HIS A 92 -28.77 -52.96 -2.88
CA HIS A 92 -27.95 -51.75 -2.73
C HIS A 92 -27.25 -51.79 -1.36
N HIS A 93 -26.42 -50.80 -1.06
CA HIS A 93 -25.80 -50.66 0.25
C HIS A 93 -26.73 -49.93 1.26
N PRO A 94 -26.77 -50.32 2.54
CA PRO A 94 -26.33 -51.59 3.10
C PRO A 94 -27.22 -52.74 2.58
N ARG A 95 -26.62 -53.92 2.37
CA ARG A 95 -27.33 -55.08 1.85
C ARG A 95 -28.26 -55.64 2.93
N THR A 96 -29.57 -55.50 2.73
CA THR A 96 -30.61 -55.88 3.72
C THR A 96 -31.52 -56.95 3.15
N TYR A 97 -31.93 -57.90 3.97
CA TYR A 97 -32.88 -58.96 3.59
C TYR A 97 -34.08 -58.97 4.53
N SER A 98 -35.25 -59.32 4.01
CA SER A 98 -36.44 -59.56 4.82
C SER A 98 -36.33 -60.87 5.59
N GLU A 99 -37.24 -61.08 6.55
CA GLU A 99 -37.51 -62.43 7.06
C GLU A 99 -38.11 -63.31 5.94
N SER A 100 -37.98 -64.63 6.07
CA SER A 100 -38.58 -65.58 5.14
C SER A 100 -40.09 -65.60 5.30
N PHE A 101 -40.82 -65.54 4.19
CA PHE A 101 -42.27 -65.61 4.17
C PHE A 101 -42.76 -66.61 3.12
N THR A 102 -43.93 -67.18 3.38
CA THR A 102 -44.53 -68.24 2.55
C THR A 102 -45.62 -67.65 1.65
N VAL A 103 -45.59 -67.95 0.35
CA VAL A 103 -46.63 -67.57 -0.61
C VAL A 103 -47.43 -68.83 -0.97
N GLY A 104 -48.73 -68.84 -0.67
CA GLY A 104 -49.64 -69.94 -1.02
C GLY A 104 -50.28 -69.77 -2.40
N GLU A 105 -50.99 -70.79 -2.88
CA GLU A 105 -51.82 -70.71 -4.09
C GLU A 105 -52.88 -69.61 -3.93
N ASP A 106 -53.04 -68.77 -4.94
CA ASP A 106 -53.99 -67.65 -5.03
C ASP A 106 -53.85 -66.56 -3.94
N HIS A 107 -52.64 -66.36 -3.38
CA HIS A 107 -52.41 -65.38 -2.31
C HIS A 107 -51.72 -64.09 -2.80
N ALA A 108 -52.23 -62.93 -2.38
CA ALA A 108 -51.55 -61.64 -2.47
C ALA A 108 -50.87 -61.34 -1.13
N CYS A 109 -49.55 -61.18 -1.14
CA CYS A 109 -48.74 -60.99 0.06
C CYS A 109 -48.12 -59.58 0.05
N ALA A 110 -48.31 -58.82 1.14
CA ALA A 110 -47.69 -57.51 1.31
C ALA A 110 -46.47 -57.61 2.25
N GLN A 111 -45.31 -57.16 1.79
CA GLN A 111 -44.05 -57.22 2.52
C GLN A 111 -43.42 -55.84 2.66
N LEU A 112 -42.78 -55.62 3.80
CA LEU A 112 -42.06 -54.38 4.11
C LEU A 112 -40.55 -54.69 4.18
N LEU A 113 -39.76 -53.97 3.38
CA LEU A 113 -38.31 -54.07 3.38
C LEU A 113 -37.73 -52.78 3.96
N THR A 114 -37.00 -52.91 5.06
CA THR A 114 -36.47 -51.76 5.83
C THR A 114 -34.94 -51.70 5.83
N PRO A 115 -34.29 -51.25 4.75
CA PRO A 115 -32.85 -50.99 4.77
C PRO A 115 -32.50 -49.82 5.69
N ASP A 116 -31.31 -49.89 6.29
CA ASP A 116 -30.86 -48.95 7.33
C ASP A 116 -30.03 -47.82 6.72
N PHE A 117 -30.70 -46.78 6.20
CA PHE A 117 -30.03 -45.55 5.76
C PHE A 117 -29.81 -44.62 6.96
N GLY A 118 -30.78 -44.59 7.89
CA GLY A 118 -30.78 -43.73 9.08
C GLY A 118 -30.59 -42.26 8.72
N ALA A 119 -31.16 -41.85 7.57
CA ALA A 119 -30.91 -40.55 6.99
C ALA A 119 -31.83 -39.50 7.63
N ASP A 120 -31.28 -38.37 8.09
CA ASP A 120 -32.07 -37.25 8.60
C ASP A 120 -31.50 -35.89 8.20
N LEU A 121 -32.36 -34.86 8.21
CA LEU A 121 -32.03 -33.52 7.73
C LEU A 121 -32.23 -32.48 8.84
N VAL A 122 -31.14 -31.79 9.19
CA VAL A 122 -31.16 -30.62 10.08
C VAL A 122 -30.87 -29.37 9.26
N ALA A 123 -31.89 -28.58 8.95
CA ALA A 123 -31.76 -27.34 8.19
C ALA A 123 -32.03 -26.11 9.07
N ARG A 124 -31.13 -25.12 9.04
CA ARG A 124 -31.22 -23.85 9.78
C ARG A 124 -31.13 -22.68 8.82
N TRP A 125 -31.91 -21.63 9.09
CA TRP A 125 -31.86 -20.38 8.34
C TRP A 125 -30.75 -19.50 8.92
N MET A 126 -29.94 -18.90 8.05
CA MET A 126 -28.79 -18.10 8.43
C MET A 126 -28.88 -16.70 7.82
N THR A 127 -28.47 -15.69 8.59
CA THR A 127 -28.30 -14.31 8.11
C THR A 127 -27.09 -14.22 7.18
N ARG A 128 -26.99 -13.11 6.42
CA ARG A 128 -25.80 -12.79 5.60
C ARG A 128 -24.50 -12.76 6.40
N ASP A 129 -24.58 -12.45 7.69
CA ASP A 129 -23.44 -12.35 8.60
C ASP A 129 -23.12 -13.68 9.32
N CYS A 130 -23.70 -14.79 8.85
CA CYS A 130 -23.49 -16.14 9.39
C CYS A 130 -24.01 -16.37 10.81
N GLU A 131 -25.08 -15.68 11.21
CA GLU A 131 -25.81 -15.94 12.46
C GLU A 131 -27.11 -16.71 12.20
N GLU A 132 -27.56 -17.50 13.17
CA GLU A 132 -28.83 -18.24 13.06
C GLU A 132 -30.03 -17.30 13.17
N LEU A 133 -31.02 -17.50 12.29
CA LEU A 133 -32.15 -16.61 12.13
C LEU A 133 -33.31 -17.00 13.06
N ASP A 134 -33.39 -16.36 14.24
CA ASP A 134 -34.43 -16.68 15.23
C ASP A 134 -35.56 -15.64 15.31
N CYS A 135 -35.29 -14.38 14.96
CA CYS A 135 -36.16 -13.24 15.33
C CYS A 135 -36.96 -12.63 14.17
N ARG A 136 -36.80 -13.12 12.92
CA ARG A 136 -37.52 -12.62 11.74
C ARG A 136 -37.69 -13.71 10.68
N PRO A 137 -38.68 -13.60 9.77
CA PRO A 137 -38.75 -14.49 8.62
C PRO A 137 -37.53 -14.32 7.70
N PRO A 138 -37.12 -15.38 6.96
CA PRO A 138 -36.01 -15.31 6.02
C PRO A 138 -36.31 -14.31 4.89
N GLN A 139 -35.28 -13.58 4.48
CA GLN A 139 -35.35 -12.52 3.47
C GLN A 139 -34.42 -12.82 2.28
N THR A 140 -34.66 -12.18 1.14
CA THR A 140 -33.79 -12.30 -0.04
C THR A 140 -32.34 -12.00 0.33
N GLY A 141 -31.44 -12.95 0.03
CA GLY A 141 -30.01 -12.88 0.37
C GLY A 141 -29.60 -13.56 1.67
N ASP A 142 -30.54 -14.03 2.51
CA ASP A 142 -30.24 -15.01 3.55
C ASP A 142 -29.92 -16.39 2.90
N TYR A 143 -29.37 -17.33 3.67
CA TYR A 143 -29.03 -18.67 3.16
C TYR A 143 -29.47 -19.79 4.13
N VAL A 144 -29.62 -21.01 3.62
CA VAL A 144 -29.92 -22.19 4.43
C VAL A 144 -28.66 -23.00 4.65
N LYS A 145 -28.36 -23.31 5.92
CA LYS A 145 -27.34 -24.29 6.28
C LYS A 145 -28.01 -25.62 6.58
N ALA A 146 -27.78 -26.62 5.74
CA ALA A 146 -28.38 -27.94 5.84
C ALA A 146 -27.33 -29.00 6.18
N THR A 147 -27.59 -29.80 7.21
CA THR A 147 -26.77 -30.93 7.62
C THR A 147 -27.56 -32.22 7.40
N VAL A 148 -27.10 -33.05 6.47
CA VAL A 148 -27.67 -34.37 6.20
C VAL A 148 -26.86 -35.40 6.96
N VAL A 149 -27.48 -36.10 7.92
CA VAL A 149 -26.87 -37.17 8.72
C VAL A 149 -27.33 -38.50 8.17
N HIS A 150 -26.47 -39.51 8.16
CA HIS A 150 -26.79 -40.87 7.74
C HIS A 150 -25.93 -41.91 8.47
N VAL A 151 -26.31 -43.20 8.40
CA VAL A 151 -25.51 -44.31 8.93
C VAL A 151 -24.13 -44.32 8.27
N ARG A 152 -23.10 -44.68 9.04
CA ARG A 152 -21.71 -44.72 8.58
C ARG A 152 -21.55 -45.70 7.41
N ASN A 153 -21.46 -45.18 6.19
CA ASN A 153 -21.30 -45.97 4.98
C ASN A 153 -20.63 -45.13 3.89
N GLU A 154 -19.45 -45.56 3.44
CA GLU A 154 -18.61 -44.83 2.46
C GLU A 154 -19.22 -44.79 1.06
N GLN A 155 -20.26 -45.58 0.81
CA GLN A 155 -20.89 -45.67 -0.51
C GLN A 155 -22.13 -44.80 -0.64
N PHE A 156 -22.59 -44.16 0.43
CA PHE A 156 -23.63 -43.17 0.32
C PHE A 156 -23.10 -41.88 -0.27
N ARG A 157 -23.85 -41.33 -1.23
CA ARG A 157 -23.58 -40.02 -1.80
C ARG A 157 -24.77 -39.11 -1.59
N VAL A 158 -24.55 -38.00 -0.90
CA VAL A 158 -25.57 -36.97 -0.72
C VAL A 158 -25.49 -35.97 -1.88
N VAL A 159 -26.60 -35.74 -2.56
CA VAL A 159 -26.71 -34.77 -3.65
C VAL A 159 -27.61 -33.62 -3.17
N PRO A 160 -27.06 -32.39 -3.03
CA PRO A 160 -27.82 -31.24 -2.58
C PRO A 160 -28.64 -30.61 -3.74
N PRO A 161 -29.56 -29.68 -3.45
CA PRO A 161 -30.25 -28.94 -4.48
C PRO A 161 -29.28 -28.06 -5.28
N GLN A 162 -29.63 -27.77 -6.54
CA GLN A 162 -28.79 -26.99 -7.44
C GLN A 162 -28.44 -25.60 -6.85
N GLY A 163 -27.17 -25.20 -7.00
CA GLY A 163 -26.67 -23.93 -6.45
C GLY A 163 -26.23 -23.98 -5.00
N SER A 164 -26.19 -25.17 -4.38
CA SER A 164 -25.65 -25.35 -3.03
C SER A 164 -24.12 -25.53 -3.05
N THR A 165 -23.45 -25.02 -2.01
CA THR A 165 -22.02 -25.18 -1.76
C THR A 165 -21.82 -26.14 -0.59
N GLU A 166 -20.98 -27.16 -0.78
CA GLU A 166 -20.59 -28.08 0.30
C GLU A 166 -19.60 -27.38 1.24
N LEU A 167 -19.88 -27.43 2.54
CA LEU A 167 -19.05 -26.83 3.59
C LEU A 167 -18.16 -27.87 4.28
N SER A 168 -18.68 -29.08 4.50
CA SER A 168 -17.94 -30.19 5.10
C SER A 168 -18.56 -31.55 4.78
N HIS A 169 -17.74 -32.60 4.74
CA HIS A 169 -18.15 -33.97 4.45
C HIS A 169 -17.43 -34.96 5.37
N ASP A 170 -18.21 -35.72 6.13
CA ASP A 170 -17.77 -36.82 6.98
C ASP A 170 -18.54 -38.11 6.63
N ASN A 171 -18.01 -39.29 6.97
CA ASN A 171 -18.64 -40.59 6.65
C ASN A 171 -20.02 -40.81 7.31
N THR A 172 -20.49 -39.90 8.16
CA THR A 172 -21.81 -39.94 8.82
C THR A 172 -22.65 -38.69 8.58
N SER A 173 -22.09 -37.63 7.99
CA SER A 173 -22.82 -36.39 7.77
C SER A 173 -22.19 -35.46 6.74
N THR A 174 -23.02 -34.73 6.00
CA THR A 174 -22.59 -33.74 5.00
C THR A 174 -23.31 -32.41 5.24
N VAL A 175 -22.57 -31.30 5.15
CA VAL A 175 -23.08 -29.96 5.43
C VAL A 175 -23.03 -29.12 4.15
N PHE A 176 -24.16 -28.49 3.81
CA PHE A 176 -24.32 -27.63 2.64
C PHE A 176 -24.82 -26.24 3.04
N SER A 177 -24.45 -25.24 2.23
CA SER A 177 -25.02 -23.90 2.23
C SER A 177 -25.76 -23.66 0.92
N THR A 178 -27.01 -23.21 0.99
CA THR A 178 -27.85 -22.93 -0.18
C THR A 178 -28.32 -21.48 -0.13
N ALA A 179 -27.88 -20.66 -1.10
CA ALA A 179 -28.25 -19.25 -1.18
C ALA A 179 -29.67 -19.06 -1.74
N LEU A 180 -30.38 -18.01 -1.27
CA LEU A 180 -31.76 -17.72 -1.64
C LEU A 180 -31.86 -16.39 -2.39
N PRO A 181 -31.69 -16.41 -3.73
CA PRO A 181 -31.55 -15.18 -4.51
C PRO A 181 -32.88 -14.47 -4.79
N ARG A 182 -34.02 -15.09 -4.52
CA ARG A 182 -35.35 -14.57 -4.88
C ARG A 182 -36.33 -14.72 -3.72
N ALA A 183 -37.34 -13.85 -3.68
CA ALA A 183 -38.46 -13.99 -2.76
C ALA A 183 -39.44 -15.06 -3.28
N GLY A 184 -40.10 -15.77 -2.36
CA GLY A 184 -41.08 -16.81 -2.68
C GLY A 184 -40.89 -18.09 -1.86
N ARG A 185 -41.67 -19.12 -2.19
CA ARG A 185 -41.59 -20.44 -1.57
C ARG A 185 -40.45 -21.25 -2.18
N PHE A 186 -39.60 -21.81 -1.34
CA PHE A 186 -38.53 -22.73 -1.71
C PHE A 186 -38.84 -24.13 -1.19
N GLU A 187 -38.52 -25.13 -2.02
CA GLU A 187 -38.49 -26.54 -1.66
C GLU A 187 -37.10 -27.07 -1.99
N LEU A 188 -36.31 -27.30 -0.96
CA LEU A 188 -34.92 -27.75 -1.03
C LEU A 188 -34.88 -29.26 -0.81
N GLY A 189 -34.64 -30.01 -1.89
CA GLY A 189 -34.51 -31.47 -1.86
C GLY A 189 -33.05 -31.91 -1.77
N TYR A 190 -32.74 -32.78 -0.81
CA TYR A 190 -31.45 -33.44 -0.62
C TYR A 190 -31.64 -34.94 -0.85
N GLU A 191 -30.87 -35.49 -1.78
CA GLU A 191 -30.95 -36.90 -2.17
C GLU A 191 -29.83 -37.72 -1.52
N VAL A 192 -30.18 -38.76 -0.75
CA VAL A 192 -29.21 -39.77 -0.30
C VAL A 192 -29.23 -40.92 -1.28
N ARG A 193 -28.15 -41.09 -2.04
CA ARG A 193 -28.03 -42.09 -3.11
C ARG A 193 -27.20 -43.28 -2.66
N SER A 194 -27.70 -44.48 -2.91
CA SER A 194 -26.99 -45.73 -2.65
C SER A 194 -26.77 -46.55 -3.92
N PRO A 195 -25.52 -46.93 -4.23
CA PRO A 195 -25.21 -47.66 -5.46
C PRO A 195 -25.78 -49.08 -5.44
N ALA A 196 -26.21 -49.53 -6.62
CA ALA A 196 -26.70 -50.90 -6.81
C ALA A 196 -25.56 -51.93 -6.78
N LEU A 197 -25.88 -53.14 -6.37
CA LEU A 197 -24.95 -54.24 -6.09
C LEU A 197 -25.40 -55.57 -6.68
N GLY A 198 -24.44 -56.49 -6.79
CA GLY A 198 -24.71 -57.89 -7.15
C GLY A 198 -25.43 -58.00 -8.49
N ALA A 199 -26.54 -58.73 -8.52
CA ALA A 199 -27.38 -58.88 -9.71
C ALA A 199 -27.97 -57.55 -10.25
N ALA A 200 -27.95 -56.47 -9.46
CA ALA A 200 -28.39 -55.14 -9.86
C ALA A 200 -27.22 -54.18 -10.17
N ALA A 201 -25.97 -54.65 -10.16
CA ALA A 201 -24.81 -53.82 -10.44
C ALA A 201 -24.94 -53.09 -11.79
N GLY A 202 -24.71 -51.77 -11.79
CA GLY A 202 -24.86 -50.90 -12.98
C GLY A 202 -26.25 -50.28 -13.16
N GLN A 203 -27.25 -50.65 -12.35
CA GLN A 203 -28.54 -49.97 -12.32
C GLN A 203 -28.47 -48.61 -11.61
N ALA A 204 -29.51 -47.79 -11.78
CA ALA A 204 -29.63 -46.50 -11.10
C ALA A 204 -29.55 -46.67 -9.57
N PRO A 205 -28.92 -45.73 -8.84
CA PRO A 205 -28.84 -45.80 -7.39
C PRO A 205 -30.22 -45.68 -6.76
N ALA A 206 -30.43 -46.36 -5.63
CA ALA A 206 -31.59 -46.15 -4.78
C ALA A 206 -31.52 -44.75 -4.18
N VAL A 207 -32.64 -44.03 -4.14
CA VAL A 207 -32.71 -42.63 -3.73
C VAL A 207 -33.67 -42.46 -2.57
N LEU A 208 -33.18 -41.87 -1.49
CA LEU A 208 -34.00 -41.38 -0.39
C LEU A 208 -34.02 -39.84 -0.42
N MET A 209 -35.22 -39.25 -0.52
CA MET A 209 -35.42 -37.80 -0.57
C MET A 209 -35.62 -37.21 0.84
N LEU A 210 -34.87 -36.17 1.16
CA LEU A 210 -35.06 -35.31 2.33
C LEU A 210 -35.43 -33.91 1.85
N ALA A 211 -36.47 -33.29 2.39
CA ALA A 211 -36.94 -31.99 1.93
C ALA A 211 -37.02 -30.98 3.08
N HIS A 212 -36.57 -29.75 2.82
CA HIS A 212 -36.81 -28.58 3.67
C HIS A 212 -37.57 -27.53 2.86
N SER A 213 -38.62 -26.95 3.44
CA SER A 213 -39.41 -25.92 2.76
C SER A 213 -39.51 -24.66 3.60
N GLY A 214 -39.60 -23.51 2.94
CA GLY A 214 -39.78 -22.23 3.61
C GLY A 214 -40.14 -21.11 2.66
N HIS A 215 -40.62 -20.01 3.22
CA HIS A 215 -41.06 -18.84 2.45
C HIS A 215 -40.12 -17.66 2.72
N VAL A 216 -39.46 -17.18 1.67
CA VAL A 216 -38.53 -16.06 1.72
C VAL A 216 -39.26 -14.77 1.35
N THR A 217 -39.20 -13.78 2.24
CA THR A 217 -39.80 -12.47 2.04
C THR A 217 -38.86 -11.53 1.27
N PRO A 218 -39.38 -10.62 0.43
CA PRO A 218 -38.54 -9.60 -0.19
C PRO A 218 -37.96 -8.68 0.90
N LEU A 219 -36.74 -8.19 0.71
CA LEU A 219 -36.14 -7.21 1.60
C LEU A 219 -37.04 -5.96 1.59
N PRO A 220 -37.59 -5.50 2.74
CA PRO A 220 -38.39 -4.30 2.77
C PRO A 220 -37.52 -3.12 2.33
N ALA A 221 -37.98 -2.36 1.33
CA ALA A 221 -37.30 -1.16 0.89
C ALA A 221 -37.17 -0.22 2.10
N GLN A 222 -35.95 -0.05 2.61
CA GLN A 222 -35.70 0.94 3.64
C GLN A 222 -35.76 2.32 2.97
N PRO A 223 -36.72 3.18 3.33
CA PRO A 223 -36.65 4.57 2.90
C PRO A 223 -35.39 5.16 3.55
N VAL A 224 -34.49 5.69 2.73
CA VAL A 224 -33.33 6.43 3.23
C VAL A 224 -33.86 7.74 3.81
N THR A 225 -34.25 7.73 5.09
CA THR A 225 -34.62 8.94 5.82
C THR A 225 -33.43 9.42 6.62
N GLY A 226 -32.86 10.51 6.11
CA GLY A 226 -31.79 11.33 6.65
C GLY A 226 -31.62 12.49 5.67
N GLN A 227 -30.93 13.57 6.05
CA GLN A 227 -30.42 14.51 5.04
C GLN A 227 -29.46 13.71 4.14
N LEU A 228 -29.97 13.19 3.01
CA LEU A 228 -29.15 12.79 1.89
C LEU A 228 -28.50 14.08 1.40
N GLY A 229 -27.33 14.39 1.95
CA GLY A 229 -26.41 15.32 1.34
C GLY A 229 -26.00 14.69 0.01
N ILE A 230 -26.79 14.91 -1.03
CA ILE A 230 -26.35 14.75 -2.41
C ILE A 230 -25.37 15.90 -2.61
N ALA A 231 -24.14 15.70 -2.15
CA ALA A 231 -23.02 16.54 -2.49
C ALA A 231 -22.57 16.08 -3.87
N LEU A 232 -22.50 17.02 -4.81
CA LEU A 232 -21.77 16.77 -6.04
C LEU A 232 -20.32 16.43 -5.64
N SER A 233 -19.86 15.25 -6.02
CA SER A 233 -18.46 14.87 -5.88
C SER A 233 -17.68 15.34 -7.11
N ARG A 234 -16.39 15.61 -6.94
CA ARG A 234 -15.52 15.87 -8.09
C ARG A 234 -15.46 14.64 -8.99
N THR A 235 -15.16 14.87 -10.27
CA THR A 235 -15.00 13.77 -11.23
C THR A 235 -13.79 12.92 -10.86
N GLU A 236 -14.00 11.61 -10.72
CA GLU A 236 -12.92 10.62 -10.59
C GLU A 236 -12.07 10.60 -11.87
N THR A 237 -10.77 10.31 -11.71
CA THR A 237 -9.80 10.26 -12.81
C THR A 237 -9.21 8.87 -12.97
N GLU A 238 -8.77 8.57 -14.18
CA GLU A 238 -8.07 7.33 -14.45
C GLU A 238 -6.69 7.33 -13.75
N PRO A 239 -6.27 6.17 -13.19
CA PRO A 239 -4.96 6.04 -12.57
C PRO A 239 -3.86 6.17 -13.61
N THR A 240 -2.91 7.07 -13.33
CA THR A 240 -1.68 7.23 -14.11
C THR A 240 -0.49 6.76 -13.30
N GLU A 241 0.39 5.97 -13.90
CA GLU A 241 1.57 5.40 -13.23
C GLU A 241 2.53 6.49 -12.70
N ASP A 242 2.58 7.67 -13.33
CA ASP A 242 3.40 8.82 -12.91
C ASP A 242 3.11 9.34 -11.49
N VAL A 243 1.94 9.03 -10.93
CA VAL A 243 1.62 9.41 -9.55
C VAL A 243 2.64 8.82 -8.57
N THR A 244 3.18 7.65 -8.89
CA THR A 244 4.22 6.99 -8.08
C THR A 244 5.56 7.75 -8.13
N LEU A 245 5.92 8.33 -9.28
CA LEU A 245 7.08 9.23 -9.40
C LEU A 245 6.90 10.47 -8.51
N TRP A 246 5.70 11.08 -8.51
CA TRP A 246 5.46 12.27 -7.69
C TRP A 246 5.45 11.95 -6.19
N LEU A 247 4.97 10.77 -5.79
CA LEU A 247 5.12 10.26 -4.43
C LEU A 247 6.59 10.11 -4.05
N ALA A 248 7.41 9.51 -4.92
CA ALA A 248 8.84 9.37 -4.69
C ALA A 248 9.55 10.73 -4.56
N ILE A 249 9.26 11.68 -5.45
CA ILE A 249 9.77 13.07 -5.37
C ILE A 249 9.37 13.72 -4.05
N ARG A 250 8.09 13.63 -3.68
CA ARG A 250 7.57 14.23 -2.45
C ARG A 250 8.23 13.63 -1.22
N ASN A 251 8.29 12.31 -1.13
CA ASN A 251 8.87 11.62 0.01
C ASN A 251 10.40 11.82 0.09
N GLY A 252 11.09 11.87 -1.04
CA GLY A 252 12.53 12.18 -1.10
C GLY A 252 12.84 13.62 -0.69
N THR A 253 12.09 14.60 -1.18
CA THR A 253 12.25 16.01 -0.76
C THR A 253 11.88 16.22 0.71
N ASP A 254 10.86 15.54 1.22
CA ASP A 254 10.51 15.54 2.65
C ASP A 254 11.64 14.90 3.49
N ALA A 255 12.25 13.81 3.01
CA ALA A 255 13.39 13.14 3.65
C ALA A 255 14.65 14.03 3.69
N LEU A 256 14.89 14.82 2.65
CA LEU A 256 15.95 15.84 2.62
C LEU A 256 15.65 17.09 3.47
N GLY A 257 14.46 17.18 4.06
CA GLY A 257 14.05 18.32 4.89
C GLY A 257 14.93 18.52 6.13
N PHE A 258 15.07 19.78 6.56
CA PHE A 258 15.94 20.17 7.68
C PHE A 258 15.65 19.40 8.98
N ASN A 259 14.38 19.10 9.28
CA ASN A 259 14.03 18.36 10.50
C ASN A 259 14.53 16.92 10.50
N HIS A 260 14.61 16.26 9.33
CA HIS A 260 15.22 14.94 9.21
C HIS A 260 16.75 15.04 9.31
N TYR A 261 17.34 16.05 8.69
CA TYR A 261 18.77 16.34 8.81
C TYR A 261 19.20 16.62 10.26
N LEU A 262 18.44 17.43 11.00
CA LEU A 262 18.68 17.71 12.41
C LEU A 262 18.63 16.43 13.24
N ARG A 263 17.62 15.58 13.04
CA ARG A 263 17.52 14.27 13.71
C ARG A 263 18.70 13.36 13.37
N PHE A 264 19.12 13.33 12.11
CA PHE A 264 20.29 12.55 11.68
C PHE A 264 21.56 13.02 12.40
N MET A 265 21.77 14.34 12.45
CA MET A 265 22.91 14.94 13.15
C MET A 265 22.86 14.70 14.66
N ASP A 266 21.68 14.80 15.28
CA ASP A 266 21.51 14.52 16.71
C ASP A 266 21.87 13.06 17.04
N VAL A 267 21.52 12.10 16.18
CA VAL A 267 21.90 10.70 16.33
C VAL A 267 23.41 10.53 16.20
N LEU A 268 24.02 11.13 15.17
CA LEU A 268 25.46 11.00 14.91
C LEU A 268 26.33 11.61 16.01
N PHE A 269 25.94 12.77 16.53
CA PHE A 269 26.69 13.49 17.57
C PHE A 269 26.24 13.14 19.01
N GLY A 270 25.45 12.08 19.19
CA GLY A 270 25.20 11.47 20.51
C GLY A 270 24.09 12.11 21.36
N GLY A 271 23.16 12.84 20.74
CA GLY A 271 21.97 13.34 21.41
C GLY A 271 21.07 12.20 21.90
N LYS A 272 21.01 12.00 23.23
CA LYS A 272 19.99 11.15 23.85
C LYS A 272 18.61 11.61 23.36
N ARG A 273 17.78 10.68 22.89
CA ARG A 273 16.38 10.92 22.48
C ARG A 273 15.67 11.78 23.54
N HIS A 274 15.45 13.06 23.24
CA HIS A 274 14.51 13.91 23.98
C HIS A 274 13.30 14.17 23.09
N GLY A 275 12.41 13.17 23.08
CA GLY A 275 11.05 13.28 22.59
C GLY A 275 10.14 12.47 23.52
N PRO A 276 8.95 12.97 23.89
CA PRO A 276 8.07 12.30 24.83
C PRO A 276 7.60 10.98 24.20
N ARG A 277 7.80 9.87 24.92
CA ARG A 277 7.21 8.58 24.55
C ARG A 277 5.68 8.73 24.64
N PRO A 278 4.91 8.35 23.61
CA PRO A 278 3.46 8.28 23.74
C PRO A 278 3.12 7.22 24.80
N GLY A 279 2.22 7.58 25.71
CA GLY A 279 1.89 6.81 26.89
C GLY A 279 1.48 5.37 26.58
N GLY A 280 2.31 4.42 27.01
CA GLY A 280 1.96 3.03 27.18
C GLY A 280 1.95 2.72 28.67
N ARG A 281 0.77 2.40 29.20
CA ARG A 281 0.50 2.04 30.59
C ARG A 281 1.49 0.98 31.09
N HIS A 282 2.19 1.26 32.17
CA HIS A 282 2.70 0.22 33.07
C HIS A 282 1.97 0.39 34.40
N GLY A 283 1.10 -0.56 34.69
CA GLY A 283 0.52 -0.73 36.01
C GLY A 283 1.57 -1.22 36.99
N ASP A 284 1.44 -0.72 38.21
CA ASP A 284 2.12 -1.14 39.43
C ASP A 284 2.28 -2.66 39.54
N ARG A 285 3.45 -3.07 40.02
CA ARG A 285 3.56 -3.97 41.16
C ARG A 285 4.96 -3.88 41.78
N ASP A 286 4.93 -3.51 43.04
CA ASP A 286 6.01 -3.50 44.03
C ASP A 286 6.69 -4.86 44.21
N ASP A 287 7.93 -4.76 44.71
CA ASP A 287 8.70 -5.67 45.59
C ASP A 287 10.16 -5.66 45.12
N GLY A 288 11.22 -5.39 45.88
CA GLY A 288 11.48 -5.16 47.29
C GLY A 288 13.02 -5.09 47.42
N GLY A 289 13.54 -4.26 48.32
CA GLY A 289 14.97 -3.91 48.39
C GLY A 289 15.92 -5.04 48.83
N GLY A 290 17.22 -4.82 48.63
CA GLY A 290 18.27 -5.71 49.14
C GLY A 290 19.68 -5.33 48.68
N GLU A 291 20.42 -4.72 49.58
CA GLU A 291 21.81 -4.27 49.51
C GLU A 291 22.84 -5.42 49.48
N LEU A 292 24.05 -5.09 49.00
CA LEU A 292 25.38 -5.69 49.31
C LEU A 292 25.82 -7.01 48.63
N GLY A 293 27.03 -6.96 48.05
CA GLY A 293 27.86 -8.17 47.87
C GLY A 293 28.91 -8.14 46.77
N ARG A 294 30.00 -7.36 46.91
CA ARG A 294 31.28 -7.64 46.23
C ARG A 294 31.82 -8.99 46.72
N ILE A 295 32.07 -9.97 45.84
CA ILE A 295 33.23 -10.88 45.96
C ILE A 295 33.67 -11.38 44.58
N ASN A 296 34.96 -11.18 44.28
CA ASN A 296 35.70 -11.76 43.17
C ASN A 296 35.68 -13.30 43.19
N ARG A 297 35.59 -13.95 42.02
CA ARG A 297 36.33 -15.20 41.81
C ARG A 297 36.72 -15.39 40.35
N ALA A 298 38.03 -15.36 40.14
CA ALA A 298 38.71 -15.81 38.94
C ALA A 298 38.62 -17.34 38.77
N GLY A 299 38.62 -17.78 37.51
CA GLY A 299 39.40 -18.94 37.07
C GLY A 299 38.67 -20.28 36.89
N ARG A 300 38.27 -20.57 35.64
CA ARG A 300 38.36 -21.85 34.87
C ARG A 300 37.42 -21.68 33.66
N GLY A 301 37.83 -21.61 32.39
CA GLY A 301 39.00 -22.16 31.72
C GLY A 301 38.53 -23.24 30.73
N GLY A 302 38.37 -22.89 29.45
CA GLY A 302 38.63 -23.82 28.35
C GLY A 302 37.70 -23.79 27.11
N ARG A 303 38.34 -23.42 25.97
CA ARG A 303 38.02 -23.66 24.53
C ARG A 303 37.41 -22.43 23.83
N GLY A 304 38.16 -21.55 23.14
CA GLY A 304 39.12 -21.78 22.04
C GLY A 304 38.39 -21.54 20.71
N GLY A 305 38.75 -20.67 19.77
CA GLY A 305 39.80 -19.67 19.62
C GLY A 305 39.52 -18.84 18.35
N ARG A 306 40.35 -17.80 18.12
CA ARG A 306 40.41 -16.89 16.95
C ARG A 306 39.35 -15.78 16.88
N GLY A 307 39.61 -14.70 17.63
CA GLY A 307 38.97 -13.39 17.45
C GLY A 307 39.79 -12.23 18.02
N GLY A 308 41.10 -12.42 18.24
CA GLY A 308 41.91 -11.57 19.12
C GLY A 308 42.55 -10.32 18.52
N ASP A 309 42.43 -10.05 17.22
CA ASP A 309 42.97 -8.81 16.62
C ASP A 309 41.96 -7.66 16.65
N PHE A 310 40.66 -7.94 16.47
CA PHE A 310 39.65 -6.88 16.47
C PHE A 310 39.40 -6.30 17.87
N ASP A 311 39.41 -7.10 18.93
CA ASP A 311 39.14 -6.61 20.28
C ASP A 311 40.26 -5.69 20.81
N ALA A 312 41.52 -6.00 20.48
CA ALA A 312 42.67 -5.17 20.83
C ALA A 312 42.71 -3.88 20.01
N GLU A 313 42.34 -3.93 18.72
CA GLU A 313 42.19 -2.74 17.89
C GLU A 313 41.01 -1.87 18.31
N THR A 314 39.92 -2.47 18.81
CA THR A 314 38.74 -1.75 19.31
C THR A 314 39.00 -1.10 20.66
N GLU A 315 39.71 -1.78 21.58
CA GLU A 315 40.21 -1.18 22.81
C GLU A 315 41.26 -0.10 22.55
N ALA A 316 42.18 -0.32 21.60
CA ALA A 316 43.14 0.68 21.18
C ALA A 316 42.41 1.89 20.55
N PHE A 317 41.36 1.67 19.75
CA PHE A 317 40.53 2.72 19.17
C PHE A 317 39.78 3.51 20.24
N GLU A 318 39.15 2.87 21.22
CA GLU A 318 38.47 3.57 22.33
C GLU A 318 39.47 4.30 23.26
N GLN A 319 40.66 3.75 23.49
CA GLN A 319 41.74 4.44 24.19
C GLN A 319 42.34 5.59 23.37
N LEU A 320 42.43 5.46 22.04
CA LEU A 320 42.89 6.50 21.12
C LEU A 320 41.84 7.60 20.95
N LYS A 321 40.55 7.28 21.00
CA LYS A 321 39.42 8.22 21.00
C LYS A 321 39.47 9.14 22.23
N LEU A 322 39.92 8.62 23.37
CA LEU A 322 40.22 9.42 24.58
C LEU A 322 41.53 10.23 24.46
N LYS A 323 42.50 9.76 23.65
CA LYS A 323 43.81 10.41 23.42
C LYS A 323 43.86 11.33 22.20
N ARG A 324 42.81 11.38 21.37
CA ARG A 324 42.73 12.20 20.14
C ARG A 324 42.53 13.70 20.40
N PHE A 325 42.82 14.15 21.61
CA PHE A 325 42.91 15.57 21.96
C PHE A 325 44.37 15.97 22.09
N LEU A 326 45.01 16.24 20.95
CA LEU A 326 45.95 17.35 20.89
C LEU A 326 45.11 18.62 20.67
N PRO A 327 45.38 19.72 21.39
CA PRO A 327 44.52 20.91 21.46
C PRO A 327 44.47 21.74 20.15
N PHE A 328 44.90 21.20 19.00
CA PHE A 328 45.10 21.93 17.75
C PHE A 328 44.43 21.32 16.51
N ASN A 329 43.56 20.31 16.63
CA ASN A 329 42.84 19.72 15.49
C ASN A 329 41.37 20.18 15.36
N ASP A 330 41.10 21.46 15.63
CA ASP A 330 39.74 22.03 15.64
C ASP A 330 39.02 22.01 14.27
N SER A 331 39.76 21.88 13.15
CA SER A 331 39.15 21.75 11.81
C SER A 331 38.56 20.37 11.53
N ASP A 332 38.90 19.34 12.31
CA ASP A 332 38.37 17.99 12.12
C ASP A 332 36.87 17.90 12.43
N SER A 333 36.36 18.70 13.37
CA SER A 333 34.93 18.74 13.72
C SER A 333 34.08 19.23 12.53
N TYR A 334 34.57 20.25 11.82
CA TYR A 334 33.92 20.76 10.62
C TYR A 334 33.98 19.75 9.46
N ARG A 335 35.10 19.04 9.30
CA ARG A 335 35.23 17.97 8.30
C ARG A 335 34.26 16.82 8.56
N VAL A 336 34.10 16.42 9.82
CA VAL A 336 33.11 15.41 10.22
C VAL A 336 31.69 15.89 9.91
N LEU A 337 31.36 17.15 10.21
CA LEU A 337 30.06 17.74 9.86
C LEU A 337 29.82 17.72 8.34
N LYS A 338 30.83 18.08 7.54
CA LYS A 338 30.75 18.08 6.07
C LYS A 338 30.52 16.66 5.53
N ALA A 339 31.36 15.70 5.94
CA ALA A 339 31.23 14.30 5.52
C ALA A 339 29.89 13.68 5.96
N ALA A 340 29.43 14.01 7.16
CA ALA A 340 28.12 13.58 7.66
C ALA A 340 26.96 14.16 6.84
N THR A 341 27.07 15.41 6.40
CA THR A 341 26.05 16.05 5.56
C THR A 341 26.05 15.48 4.14
N GLU A 342 27.22 15.20 3.59
CA GLU A 342 27.37 14.49 2.32
C GLU A 342 26.72 13.10 2.38
N ALA A 343 27.00 12.33 3.43
CA ALA A 343 26.37 11.03 3.65
C ALA A 343 24.84 11.14 3.80
N PHE A 344 24.36 12.15 4.54
CA PHE A 344 22.93 12.40 4.68
C PHE A 344 22.26 12.67 3.33
N VAL A 345 22.83 13.56 2.51
CA VAL A 345 22.27 13.87 1.19
C VAL A 345 22.32 12.63 0.31
N MET A 346 23.44 11.91 0.26
CA MET A 346 23.62 10.70 -0.55
C MET A 346 22.58 9.61 -0.24
N VAL A 347 22.24 9.41 1.04
CA VAL A 347 21.26 8.39 1.45
C VAL A 347 19.83 8.81 1.11
N ASN A 348 19.52 10.11 1.13
CA ASN A 348 18.13 10.61 1.01
C ASN A 348 17.80 11.23 -0.36
N CYS A 349 18.77 11.49 -1.23
CA CYS A 349 18.55 12.17 -2.52
C CYS A 349 18.19 11.25 -3.68
N GLY A 350 18.33 9.93 -3.53
CA GLY A 350 18.02 8.93 -4.56
C GLY A 350 16.64 8.31 -4.39
N VAL A 351 16.03 7.89 -5.51
CA VAL A 351 14.68 7.28 -5.55
C VAL A 351 14.71 5.75 -5.45
N LEU A 352 15.87 5.12 -5.59
CA LEU A 352 15.96 3.68 -5.78
C LEU A 352 17.07 3.09 -4.92
N GLN A 353 16.70 2.57 -3.75
CA GLN A 353 17.48 1.50 -3.12
C GLN A 353 16.54 0.33 -2.86
N GLY A 354 16.63 -0.67 -3.74
CA GLY A 354 15.93 -1.94 -3.65
C GLY A 354 16.46 -2.81 -2.49
N GLY A 355 16.20 -2.37 -1.27
CA GLY A 355 16.48 -3.12 -0.04
C GLY A 355 15.41 -2.87 1.02
N ASP A 356 15.50 -3.58 2.15
CA ASP A 356 14.60 -3.51 3.32
C ASP A 356 14.51 -2.11 3.98
N HIS A 357 15.22 -1.11 3.46
CA HIS A 357 15.28 0.27 3.93
C HIS A 357 14.78 1.30 2.90
N ASP A 358 13.92 0.90 1.97
CA ASP A 358 13.27 1.83 1.06
C ASP A 358 12.37 2.81 1.83
N LEU A 359 12.88 4.02 2.06
CA LEU A 359 12.17 5.11 2.72
C LEU A 359 11.32 5.93 1.74
N ALA A 360 11.39 5.65 0.43
CA ALA A 360 10.73 6.43 -0.61
C ALA A 360 9.22 6.22 -0.66
N PHE A 361 8.73 5.05 -0.22
CA PHE A 361 7.31 4.73 -0.24
C PHE A 361 6.79 4.37 1.15
N ARG A 362 5.66 4.98 1.53
CA ARG A 362 4.96 4.77 2.81
C ARG A 362 3.49 4.51 2.50
N PRO A 363 3.09 3.27 2.12
CA PRO A 363 1.80 2.99 1.50
C PRO A 363 0.59 3.58 2.24
N ARG A 364 0.56 3.47 3.58
CA ARG A 364 -0.53 4.04 4.39
C ARG A 364 -0.61 5.57 4.33
N HIS A 365 0.53 6.26 4.41
CA HIS A 365 0.58 7.72 4.37
C HIS A 365 0.39 8.26 2.95
N ASP A 366 0.90 7.53 1.96
CA ASP A 366 0.80 7.88 0.56
C ASP A 366 -0.64 7.72 0.06
N ASN A 367 -1.30 6.59 0.33
CA ASN A 367 -2.71 6.42 -0.01
C ASN A 367 -3.62 7.42 0.72
N ALA A 368 -3.34 7.74 1.99
CA ALA A 368 -4.06 8.80 2.69
C ALA A 368 -3.79 10.21 2.11
N TYR A 369 -2.64 10.42 1.46
CA TYR A 369 -2.38 11.65 0.71
C TYR A 369 -3.20 11.68 -0.56
N LEU A 370 -3.22 10.60 -1.35
CA LEU A 370 -3.96 10.48 -2.61
C LEU A 370 -5.47 10.60 -2.42
N ASP A 371 -6.03 9.92 -1.42
CA ASP A 371 -7.46 9.91 -1.08
C ASP A 371 -7.98 11.34 -0.82
N ARG A 372 -7.22 12.16 -0.09
CA ARG A 372 -7.56 13.58 0.16
C ARG A 372 -7.54 14.47 -1.10
N ARG A 373 -7.06 13.98 -2.23
CA ARG A 373 -6.98 14.72 -3.52
C ARG A 373 -7.87 14.08 -4.58
N ASP A 374 -8.76 13.16 -4.21
CA ASP A 374 -9.63 12.45 -5.15
C ASP A 374 -8.78 11.75 -6.26
N LEU A 375 -7.63 11.19 -5.87
CA LEU A 375 -6.72 10.43 -6.74
C LEU A 375 -6.77 8.94 -6.39
N PRO A 376 -6.63 8.05 -7.39
CA PRO A 376 -6.72 6.61 -7.17
C PRO A 376 -5.58 6.12 -6.26
N ALA A 377 -5.94 5.30 -5.27
CA ALA A 377 -4.99 4.64 -4.39
C ALA A 377 -4.32 3.44 -5.08
N PHE A 378 -3.12 3.08 -4.62
CA PHE A 378 -2.40 1.91 -5.10
C PHE A 378 -2.34 0.84 -4.02
N ASP A 379 -2.63 -0.41 -4.38
CA ASP A 379 -2.50 -1.56 -3.48
C ASP A 379 -1.01 -1.83 -3.16
N ASP A 380 -0.16 -1.78 -4.19
CA ASP A 380 1.30 -1.85 -4.07
C ASP A 380 1.96 -0.66 -4.78
N THR A 381 2.25 0.40 -4.01
CA THR A 381 2.93 1.61 -4.52
C THR A 381 4.31 1.32 -5.11
N ARG A 382 5.03 0.31 -4.58
CA ARG A 382 6.38 -0.01 -5.02
C ARG A 382 6.35 -0.83 -6.30
N GLY A 383 5.44 -1.79 -6.40
CA GLY A 383 5.15 -2.52 -7.63
C GLY A 383 4.83 -1.55 -8.77
N SER A 384 3.86 -0.65 -8.56
CA SER A 384 3.49 0.36 -9.55
C SER A 384 4.63 1.31 -9.94
N PHE A 385 5.52 1.66 -9.00
CA PHE A 385 6.70 2.45 -9.35
C PHE A 385 7.71 1.66 -10.19
N ASN A 386 7.92 0.37 -9.90
CA ASN A 386 8.80 -0.47 -10.71
C ASN A 386 8.23 -0.70 -12.12
N ASP A 387 6.91 -0.70 -12.27
CA ASP A 387 6.22 -0.80 -13.56
C ASP A 387 6.38 0.49 -14.39
N TYR A 388 6.42 1.65 -13.72
CA TYR A 388 6.70 2.94 -14.35
C TYR A 388 8.12 3.06 -14.95
N LEU A 389 9.09 2.31 -14.42
CA LEU A 389 10.48 2.37 -14.87
C LEU A 389 10.67 1.63 -16.20
N GLU A 390 11.38 2.25 -17.13
CA GLU A 390 11.71 1.62 -18.40
C GLU A 390 12.76 0.52 -18.24
N ARG A 391 12.57 -0.58 -18.98
CA ARG A 391 13.52 -1.69 -19.08
C ARG A 391 14.22 -1.68 -20.45
N PRO A 392 15.50 -2.07 -20.54
CA PRO A 392 16.39 -2.56 -19.48
C PRO A 392 16.97 -1.42 -18.61
N GLY A 393 17.35 -1.72 -17.36
CA GLY A 393 18.06 -0.78 -16.48
C GLY A 393 17.25 -0.06 -15.40
N GLY A 394 15.91 -0.12 -15.42
CA GLY A 394 15.08 0.50 -14.39
C GLY A 394 15.21 2.03 -14.38
N LEU A 395 15.23 2.63 -15.56
CA LEU A 395 15.44 4.07 -15.75
C LEU A 395 14.11 4.83 -15.68
N LEU A 396 14.15 6.07 -15.17
CA LEU A 396 13.02 6.98 -15.33
C LEU A 396 12.77 7.23 -16.82
N PRO A 397 11.50 7.29 -17.29
CA PRO A 397 11.18 7.42 -18.71
C PRO A 397 11.93 8.58 -19.40
N TYR A 398 11.96 9.76 -18.78
CA TYR A 398 12.70 10.91 -19.31
C TYR A 398 14.21 10.62 -19.48
N LEU A 399 14.82 9.97 -18.49
CA LEU A 399 16.25 9.62 -18.55
C LEU A 399 16.52 8.51 -19.56
N ALA A 400 15.57 7.59 -19.76
CA ALA A 400 15.65 6.60 -20.81
C ALA A 400 15.64 7.24 -22.20
N LEU A 401 14.83 8.29 -22.43
CA LEU A 401 14.87 9.07 -23.67
C LEU A 401 16.21 9.77 -23.89
N VAL A 402 16.82 10.28 -22.83
CA VAL A 402 18.16 10.88 -22.90
C VAL A 402 19.21 9.80 -23.20
N ALA A 403 19.13 8.64 -22.55
CA ALA A 403 20.03 7.51 -22.78
C ALA A 403 19.96 7.02 -24.24
N ARG A 404 18.75 6.93 -24.83
CA ARG A 404 18.55 6.58 -26.25
C ARG A 404 19.23 7.55 -27.21
N LYS A 405 19.45 8.82 -26.82
CA LYS A 405 20.18 9.82 -27.62
C LYS A 405 21.70 9.71 -27.52
N LEU A 406 22.21 8.87 -26.60
CA LEU A 406 23.64 8.67 -26.34
C LEU A 406 24.05 7.21 -26.63
N PRO A 407 23.89 6.70 -27.86
CA PRO A 407 24.18 5.30 -28.19
C PRO A 407 25.66 4.93 -28.04
N ASP A 408 26.55 5.93 -28.08
CA ASP A 408 28.01 5.75 -28.01
C ASP A 408 28.50 5.48 -26.58
N ILE A 409 27.65 5.65 -25.56
CA ILE A 409 27.97 5.40 -24.16
C ILE A 409 27.31 4.07 -23.76
N PRO A 410 28.05 2.94 -23.78
CA PRO A 410 27.45 1.64 -23.49
C PRO A 410 27.00 1.59 -22.03
N ILE A 411 25.74 1.26 -21.78
CA ILE A 411 25.25 0.97 -20.44
C ILE A 411 25.76 -0.43 -20.05
N ILE A 412 26.76 -0.50 -19.16
CA ILE A 412 27.31 -1.77 -18.67
C ILE A 412 26.56 -2.15 -17.40
N GLU A 413 25.78 -3.22 -17.46
CA GLU A 413 25.19 -3.85 -16.27
C GLU A 413 26.27 -4.71 -15.56
N GLY A 414 26.79 -4.27 -14.41
CA GLY A 414 27.74 -5.05 -13.60
C GLY A 414 28.71 -4.23 -12.74
N ASN A 415 29.36 -4.90 -11.77
CA ASN A 415 30.39 -4.29 -10.91
C ASN A 415 31.56 -3.80 -11.80
N PRO A 416 31.93 -2.50 -11.77
CA PRO A 416 32.91 -1.98 -12.70
C PRO A 416 34.30 -2.54 -12.41
N ASP A 417 34.81 -3.40 -13.30
CA ASP A 417 36.25 -3.64 -13.39
C ASP A 417 36.96 -2.32 -13.73
N GLY A 418 38.14 -2.08 -13.14
CA GLY A 418 38.81 -0.77 -13.09
C GLY A 418 39.09 -0.06 -14.42
N ALA A 419 38.88 -0.71 -15.57
CA ALA A 419 38.96 -0.09 -16.90
C ALA A 419 37.63 0.53 -17.39
N ASN A 420 36.49 0.09 -16.86
CA ASN A 420 35.13 0.52 -17.24
C ASN A 420 34.45 1.40 -16.17
N LEU A 421 35.18 1.84 -15.15
CA LEU A 421 34.68 2.64 -14.02
C LEU A 421 33.93 3.90 -14.47
N ALA A 422 34.37 4.55 -15.55
CA ALA A 422 33.75 5.76 -16.08
C ALA A 422 32.38 5.50 -16.74
N VAL A 423 32.21 4.32 -17.33
CA VAL A 423 31.01 3.94 -18.11
C VAL A 423 29.94 3.36 -17.18
N GLY A 424 30.31 2.48 -16.24
CA GLY A 424 29.40 1.99 -15.20
C GLY A 424 28.86 3.12 -14.30
N PHE A 425 29.69 4.12 -14.01
CA PHE A 425 29.29 5.29 -13.21
C PHE A 425 28.18 6.13 -13.85
N VAL A 426 28.17 6.26 -15.18
CA VAL A 426 27.10 6.98 -15.88
C VAL A 426 25.79 6.20 -15.78
N HIS A 427 25.83 4.88 -15.94
CA HIS A 427 24.64 4.05 -15.74
C HIS A 427 24.11 4.16 -14.31
N ASP A 428 24.97 4.04 -13.30
CA ASP A 428 24.54 4.14 -11.89
C ASP A 428 23.94 5.51 -11.56
N LYS A 429 24.45 6.59 -12.15
CA LYS A 429 23.89 7.94 -12.04
C LYS A 429 22.56 8.12 -12.78
N LEU A 430 22.35 7.43 -13.90
CA LEU A 430 21.10 7.46 -14.66
C LEU A 430 20.01 6.60 -14.02
N ALA A 431 20.39 5.45 -13.46
CA ALA A 431 19.51 4.57 -12.69
C ALA A 431 19.15 5.16 -11.33
N ASN A 432 20.08 5.88 -10.70
CA ASN A 432 19.89 6.51 -9.39
C ASN A 432 20.13 8.03 -9.47
N PRO A 433 19.22 8.79 -10.11
CA PRO A 433 19.37 10.23 -10.19
C PRO A 433 19.21 10.87 -8.80
N CYS A 434 20.08 11.83 -8.49
CA CYS A 434 19.94 12.67 -7.32
C CYS A 434 18.84 13.72 -7.59
N LEU A 435 17.68 13.56 -6.94
CA LEU A 435 16.56 14.47 -7.07
C LEU A 435 16.72 15.72 -6.20
N VAL A 436 17.57 16.65 -6.63
CA VAL A 436 17.82 17.93 -5.95
C VAL A 436 17.83 19.06 -6.99
N GLU A 437 17.06 20.12 -6.75
CA GLU A 437 17.00 21.29 -7.64
C GLU A 437 17.70 22.51 -7.04
N LEU A 438 18.28 23.33 -7.92
CA LEU A 438 18.93 24.58 -7.52
C LEU A 438 17.95 25.70 -7.16
N ILE A 439 16.69 25.60 -7.59
CA ILE A 439 15.66 26.57 -7.23
C ILE A 439 15.50 26.69 -5.71
N TRP A 440 15.70 25.57 -4.99
CA TRP A 440 15.71 25.57 -3.52
C TRP A 440 16.81 26.47 -2.98
N SER A 441 18.02 26.35 -3.53
CA SER A 441 19.20 27.12 -3.11
C SER A 441 19.05 28.60 -3.47
N TYR A 442 18.45 28.92 -4.61
CA TYR A 442 18.12 30.28 -5.01
C TYR A 442 17.24 30.98 -3.97
N TRP A 443 16.16 30.32 -3.52
CA TRP A 443 15.25 30.92 -2.54
C TRP A 443 15.87 31.08 -1.15
N HIS A 444 16.77 30.18 -0.73
CA HIS A 444 17.51 30.36 0.54
C HIS A 444 18.56 31.47 0.48
N GLU A 445 19.16 31.73 -0.69
CA GLU A 445 20.01 32.90 -0.92
C GLU A 445 19.23 34.20 -0.81
N GLU A 446 18.05 34.28 -1.44
CA GLU A 446 17.14 35.43 -1.33
C GLU A 446 16.54 35.57 0.10
N ALA A 447 16.46 34.47 0.85
CA ALA A 447 16.07 34.48 2.26
C ALA A 447 17.10 35.14 3.19
N MET A 448 18.29 35.48 2.69
CA MET A 448 19.43 36.01 3.44
C MET A 448 20.16 34.99 4.31
N LEU A 449 20.04 33.68 4.03
CA LEU A 449 20.70 32.62 4.80
C LEU A 449 22.24 32.76 4.75
N VAL A 450 22.79 32.79 3.53
CA VAL A 450 24.24 32.87 3.30
C VAL A 450 24.79 34.20 3.79
N GLN A 451 24.03 35.28 3.64
CA GLN A 451 24.36 36.63 4.07
C GLN A 451 24.40 36.70 5.61
N THR A 452 23.46 36.04 6.29
CA THR A 452 23.47 35.89 7.75
C THR A 452 24.73 35.17 8.20
N MET A 453 25.05 34.03 7.59
CA MET A 453 26.25 33.29 7.95
C MET A 453 27.52 34.11 7.68
N ASN A 454 27.59 34.84 6.56
CA ASN A 454 28.71 35.72 6.22
C ASN A 454 28.84 36.92 7.18
N ALA A 455 27.74 37.44 7.72
CA ALA A 455 27.77 38.49 8.74
C ALA A 455 28.32 37.95 10.07
N VAL A 456 27.87 36.75 10.48
CA VAL A 456 28.37 36.06 11.67
C VAL A 456 29.86 35.75 11.55
N THR A 457 30.31 35.19 10.42
CA THR A 457 31.73 34.86 10.22
C THR A 457 32.63 36.08 10.18
N ARG A 458 32.18 37.19 9.58
CA ARG A 458 32.93 38.46 9.63
C ARG A 458 33.09 38.94 11.07
N ARG A 459 32.02 38.92 11.86
CA ARG A 459 32.10 39.27 13.29
C ARG A 459 33.06 38.35 14.05
N PHE A 460 32.99 37.05 13.79
CA PHE A 460 33.88 36.05 14.38
C PHE A 460 35.37 36.26 14.02
N GLN A 461 35.66 36.68 12.78
CA GLN A 461 37.00 37.10 12.33
C GLN A 461 37.40 38.50 12.82
N ASN A 462 36.59 39.15 13.65
CA ASN A 462 36.75 40.54 14.08
C ASN A 462 36.90 41.53 12.91
N ARG A 463 36.12 41.32 11.84
CA ARG A 463 36.05 42.20 10.68
C ARG A 463 34.75 43.00 10.73
N ALA A 464 34.87 44.32 10.68
CA ALA A 464 33.72 45.21 10.60
C ALA A 464 32.96 45.04 9.28
N ALA A 465 31.63 45.18 9.34
CA ALA A 465 30.81 45.24 8.14
C ALA A 465 31.19 46.45 7.24
N PRO A 466 31.14 46.31 5.91
CA PRO A 466 31.31 47.43 4.99
C PRO A 466 30.05 48.32 5.00
N GLY A 467 29.96 49.16 6.03
CA GLY A 467 28.88 50.11 6.31
C GLY A 467 28.82 50.45 7.80
N THR A 468 28.74 51.73 8.14
CA THR A 468 28.71 52.22 9.53
C THR A 468 27.31 52.74 9.91
N PRO A 469 26.82 52.47 11.13
CA PRO A 469 27.39 51.63 12.19
C PRO A 469 27.10 50.12 12.00
N ASP A 470 28.04 49.26 12.36
CA ASP A 470 27.90 47.80 12.30
C ASP A 470 27.00 47.29 13.46
N PRO A 471 25.82 46.73 13.18
CA PRO A 471 24.88 46.29 14.23
C PRO A 471 25.43 45.16 15.10
N LEU A 472 26.40 44.36 14.59
CA LEU A 472 26.97 43.23 15.32
C LEU A 472 28.19 43.61 16.17
N ALA A 473 28.70 44.84 16.05
CA ALA A 473 29.90 45.27 16.76
C ALA A 473 29.75 45.22 18.29
N ASN A 474 28.53 45.44 18.79
CA ASN A 474 28.21 45.46 20.22
C ASN A 474 27.75 44.10 20.76
N LEU A 475 27.65 43.08 19.90
CA LEU A 475 27.27 41.72 20.34
C LEU A 475 28.53 40.94 20.71
N GLU A 476 28.53 40.39 21.92
CA GLU A 476 29.60 39.54 22.43
C GLU A 476 29.56 38.16 21.75
N ILE A 477 30.72 37.66 21.36
CA ILE A 477 30.87 36.35 20.70
C ILE A 477 30.86 35.20 21.74
N ASP A 478 30.90 35.52 23.04
CA ASP A 478 31.01 34.56 24.13
C ASP A 478 29.99 33.40 24.07
N PRO A 479 28.69 33.61 23.73
CA PRO A 479 27.73 32.52 23.61
C PRO A 479 28.09 31.48 22.53
N LEU A 480 28.86 31.88 21.50
CA LEU A 480 29.28 31.01 20.40
C LEU A 480 30.56 30.22 20.70
N ARG A 481 31.15 30.35 21.90
CA ARG A 481 32.37 29.63 22.30
C ARG A 481 32.29 28.10 22.11
N PRO A 482 31.16 27.42 22.38
CA PRO A 482 31.03 25.98 22.11
C PRO A 482 31.14 25.60 20.63
N LEU A 483 30.82 26.53 19.72
CA LEU A 483 30.84 26.33 18.27
C LEU A 483 32.14 26.85 17.62
N ASN A 484 33.14 27.24 18.40
CA ASN A 484 34.37 27.86 17.92
C ASN A 484 35.10 27.01 16.86
N SER A 485 35.28 25.71 17.13
CA SER A 485 35.95 24.78 16.20
C SER A 485 35.22 24.65 14.86
N LEU A 486 33.88 24.60 14.89
CA LEU A 486 33.03 24.52 13.71
C LEU A 486 33.03 25.82 12.90
N LEU A 487 32.91 26.96 13.57
CA LEU A 487 32.94 28.28 12.92
C LEU A 487 34.32 28.57 12.33
N TRP A 488 35.40 28.24 13.05
CA TRP A 488 36.76 28.35 12.54
C TRP A 488 36.98 27.46 11.32
N GLY A 489 36.57 26.18 11.38
CA GLY A 489 36.63 25.28 10.24
C GLY A 489 35.84 25.79 9.02
N TYR A 490 34.62 26.30 9.22
CA TYR A 490 33.81 26.91 8.16
C TYR A 490 34.47 28.14 7.54
N THR A 491 35.13 28.97 8.35
CA THR A 491 35.89 30.13 7.83
C THR A 491 37.14 29.73 7.05
N GLN A 492 37.87 28.71 7.51
CA GLN A 492 39.06 28.20 6.79
C GLN A 492 38.69 27.55 5.46
N ASP A 493 37.53 26.87 5.38
CA ASP A 493 37.06 26.22 4.15
C ASP A 493 36.48 27.19 3.11
N GLU A 494 36.60 28.51 3.29
CA GLU A 494 36.10 29.52 2.33
C GLU A 494 36.60 29.32 0.90
N GLN A 495 37.82 28.79 0.72
CA GLN A 495 38.40 28.53 -0.60
C GLN A 495 37.75 27.35 -1.33
N HIS A 496 37.26 26.34 -0.60
CA HIS A 496 36.62 25.15 -1.19
C HIS A 496 35.09 25.26 -1.24
N ARG A 497 34.51 26.30 -0.63
CA ARG A 497 33.08 26.57 -0.70
C ARG A 497 32.70 27.16 -2.05
N LEU A 498 31.49 26.84 -2.51
CA LEU A 498 30.93 27.44 -3.71
C LEU A 498 30.82 28.95 -3.54
N THR A 499 31.34 29.68 -4.53
CA THR A 499 31.23 31.14 -4.55
C THR A 499 29.82 31.57 -4.97
N VAL A 500 29.37 32.72 -4.44
CA VAL A 500 28.08 33.32 -4.82
C VAL A 500 27.99 33.54 -6.33
N ASN A 501 29.09 33.97 -6.97
CA ASN A 501 29.14 34.16 -8.42
C ASN A 501 28.95 32.84 -9.18
N ARG A 502 29.60 31.76 -8.72
CA ARG A 502 29.43 30.44 -9.36
C ARG A 502 27.98 29.96 -9.27
N ARG A 503 27.34 30.10 -8.10
CA ARG A 503 25.90 29.77 -7.95
C ARG A 503 25.01 30.68 -8.80
N ASN A 504 25.29 31.98 -8.83
CA ASN A 504 24.53 32.95 -9.63
C ASN A 504 24.57 32.63 -11.13
N ALA A 505 25.73 32.26 -11.67
CA ALA A 505 25.82 31.81 -13.07
C ALA A 505 24.96 30.58 -13.33
N GLU A 506 24.92 29.63 -12.39
CA GLU A 506 24.16 28.41 -12.56
C GLU A 506 22.64 28.65 -12.45
N TYR A 507 22.19 29.54 -11.55
CA TYR A 507 20.78 29.94 -11.48
C TYR A 507 20.30 30.56 -12.81
N ALA A 508 21.14 31.38 -13.44
CA ALA A 508 20.83 31.98 -14.72
C ALA A 508 20.85 30.96 -15.85
N HIS A 509 21.79 30.00 -15.80
CA HIS A 509 21.89 28.91 -16.77
C HIS A 509 20.71 27.93 -16.70
N GLN A 510 20.18 27.62 -15.50
CA GLN A 510 19.09 26.65 -15.35
C GLN A 510 17.69 27.28 -15.45
N TYR A 511 17.51 28.49 -14.92
CA TYR A 511 16.19 29.13 -14.78
C TYR A 511 16.14 30.57 -15.28
N GLY A 512 17.25 31.14 -15.77
CA GLY A 512 17.31 32.57 -16.11
C GLY A 512 17.26 33.51 -14.90
N LEU A 513 17.31 32.97 -13.68
CA LEU A 513 17.26 33.74 -12.44
C LEU A 513 18.64 34.30 -12.11
N THR A 514 18.69 35.56 -11.67
CA THR A 514 19.93 36.20 -11.24
C THR A 514 19.74 36.85 -9.87
N LEU A 515 20.74 36.70 -9.01
CA LEU A 515 20.84 37.39 -7.74
C LEU A 515 21.26 38.85 -7.97
N ARG A 516 20.76 39.75 -7.13
CA ARG A 516 21.16 41.16 -7.10
C ARG A 516 21.75 41.50 -5.74
N GLY A 517 22.94 42.09 -5.73
CA GLY A 517 23.57 42.54 -4.48
C GLY A 517 25.03 42.91 -4.67
N LYS A 518 25.62 43.52 -3.64
CA LYS A 518 27.02 43.99 -3.65
C LYS A 518 28.05 42.87 -3.86
N ALA A 519 27.71 41.64 -3.49
CA ALA A 519 28.60 40.48 -3.61
C ALA A 519 28.58 39.83 -5.01
N VAL A 520 27.60 40.18 -5.84
CA VAL A 520 27.45 39.62 -7.18
C VAL A 520 28.27 40.46 -8.15
N ARG A 521 29.19 39.82 -8.86
CA ARG A 521 29.95 40.46 -9.94
C ARG A 521 29.11 40.50 -11.21
N GLU A 522 29.11 41.63 -11.88
CA GLU A 522 28.51 41.75 -13.21
C GLU A 522 29.50 41.19 -14.25
N TYR A 523 29.13 40.09 -14.90
CA TYR A 523 29.83 39.55 -16.06
C TYR A 523 28.82 38.94 -17.03
N ARG A 524 29.22 38.87 -18.31
CA ARG A 524 28.36 38.30 -19.36
C ARG A 524 28.38 36.77 -19.25
N LEU A 525 27.18 36.19 -19.14
CA LEU A 525 26.99 34.74 -19.17
C LEU A 525 27.03 34.26 -20.63
N ALA A 526 27.50 33.02 -20.83
CA ALA A 526 27.51 32.39 -22.15
C ALA A 526 26.09 32.04 -22.62
N ASP A 527 25.25 31.59 -21.69
CA ASP A 527 23.88 31.17 -21.95
C ASP A 527 23.00 31.47 -20.72
N SER A 528 21.71 31.72 -20.95
CA SER A 528 20.71 32.05 -19.93
C SER A 528 19.29 31.67 -20.39
N ARG A 529 18.44 31.20 -19.47
CA ARG A 529 17.08 30.72 -19.78
C ARG A 529 16.04 31.81 -19.54
N SER A 530 16.01 32.82 -20.40
CA SER A 530 15.11 33.98 -20.24
C SER A 530 13.62 33.64 -20.24
N GLN A 531 13.20 32.61 -20.98
CA GLN A 531 11.78 32.23 -21.13
C GLN A 531 11.24 31.39 -19.96
N PHE A 532 12.10 30.87 -19.08
CA PHE A 532 11.67 29.98 -18.01
C PHE A 532 10.67 30.65 -17.06
N LEU A 533 10.97 31.86 -16.61
CA LEU A 533 10.14 32.56 -15.63
C LEU A 533 8.74 32.86 -16.17
N GLU A 534 8.67 33.33 -17.42
CA GLU A 534 7.41 33.61 -18.11
C GLU A 534 6.58 32.34 -18.29
N GLY A 535 7.20 31.26 -18.79
CA GLY A 535 6.53 29.97 -18.96
C GLY A 535 6.04 29.38 -17.64
N PHE A 536 6.84 29.49 -16.57
CA PHE A 536 6.47 28.97 -15.26
C PHE A 536 5.33 29.78 -14.60
N HIS A 537 5.39 31.12 -14.67
CA HIS A 537 4.27 31.95 -14.18
C HIS A 537 3.00 31.74 -15.02
N HIS A 538 3.14 31.53 -16.33
CA HIS A 538 2.02 31.16 -17.18
C HIS A 538 1.37 29.84 -16.75
N LEU A 539 2.18 28.81 -16.47
CA LEU A 539 1.71 27.54 -15.92
C LEU A 539 0.95 27.75 -14.59
N LEU A 540 1.52 28.50 -13.64
CA LEU A 540 0.88 28.77 -12.34
C LEU A 540 -0.49 29.44 -12.48
N ARG A 541 -0.64 30.34 -13.46
CA ARG A 541 -1.91 31.02 -13.76
C ARG A 541 -2.94 30.10 -14.41
N LEU A 542 -2.50 29.22 -15.30
CA LEU A 542 -3.39 28.21 -15.88
C LEU A 542 -3.88 27.25 -14.80
N LEU A 543 -3.04 26.91 -13.81
CA LEU A 543 -3.41 26.10 -12.67
C LEU A 543 -4.46 26.77 -11.78
N THR A 544 -4.37 28.09 -11.52
CA THR A 544 -5.43 28.78 -10.75
C THR A 544 -6.76 28.75 -11.47
N THR A 545 -6.75 28.88 -12.80
CA THR A 545 -7.96 28.75 -13.63
C THR A 545 -8.50 27.32 -13.61
N PHE A 546 -7.62 26.32 -13.77
CA PHE A 546 -7.96 24.90 -13.68
C PHE A 546 -8.58 24.56 -12.33
N TYR A 547 -8.02 25.02 -11.21
CA TYR A 547 -8.57 24.73 -9.88
C TYR A 547 -9.96 25.30 -9.67
N ARG A 548 -10.27 26.48 -10.24
CA ARG A 548 -11.62 27.04 -10.20
C ARG A 548 -12.61 26.16 -10.97
N GLN A 549 -12.19 25.63 -12.12
CA GLN A 549 -13.00 24.70 -12.91
C GLN A 549 -13.14 23.33 -12.23
N ASP A 550 -12.09 22.82 -11.59
CA ASP A 550 -12.09 21.52 -10.90
C ASP A 550 -12.88 21.56 -9.58
N ASP A 551 -12.97 22.74 -8.95
CA ASP A 551 -13.87 22.98 -7.81
C ASP A 551 -15.34 23.09 -8.24
N ASP A 552 -15.59 23.49 -9.49
CA ASP A 552 -16.93 23.53 -10.06
C ASP A 552 -17.36 22.14 -10.54
N THR A 553 -18.00 21.40 -9.64
CA THR A 553 -18.54 20.06 -9.92
C THR A 553 -19.59 20.00 -11.04
N THR A 554 -20.04 21.15 -11.59
CA THR A 554 -20.97 21.19 -12.73
C THR A 554 -20.27 21.09 -14.08
N VAL A 555 -18.95 21.30 -14.14
CA VAL A 555 -18.15 21.32 -15.37
C VAL A 555 -17.00 20.31 -15.26
N LYS A 556 -16.71 19.58 -16.34
CA LYS A 556 -15.47 18.80 -16.42
C LYS A 556 -14.32 19.77 -16.72
N ALA A 557 -13.40 19.93 -15.77
CA ALA A 557 -12.24 20.79 -15.96
C ALA A 557 -11.34 20.28 -17.10
N ASP A 558 -10.88 21.19 -17.97
CA ASP A 558 -9.97 20.88 -19.06
C ASP A 558 -8.51 21.07 -18.63
N ALA A 559 -7.74 19.98 -18.61
CA ALA A 559 -6.31 20.02 -18.28
C ALA A 559 -5.40 20.17 -19.50
N PHE A 560 -5.93 20.23 -20.72
CA PHE A 560 -5.12 20.34 -21.93
C PHE A 560 -4.24 21.61 -21.98
N PRO A 561 -4.72 22.81 -21.57
CA PRO A 561 -3.86 23.98 -21.47
C PRO A 561 -2.71 23.80 -20.48
N VAL A 562 -2.97 23.12 -19.35
CA VAL A 562 -1.96 22.81 -18.33
C VAL A 562 -0.90 21.87 -18.91
N LEU A 563 -1.31 20.85 -19.68
CA LEU A 563 -0.38 19.93 -20.35
C LEU A 563 0.60 20.67 -21.29
N ASN A 564 0.09 21.59 -22.11
CA ASN A 564 0.94 22.34 -23.04
C ASN A 564 1.92 23.25 -22.29
N ALA A 565 1.49 23.93 -21.23
CA ALA A 565 2.38 24.73 -20.41
C ALA A 565 3.43 23.88 -19.68
N LEU A 566 3.06 22.69 -19.18
CA LEU A 566 4.01 21.73 -18.59
C LEU A 566 5.07 21.29 -19.60
N LYS A 567 4.66 21.00 -20.84
CA LYS A 567 5.59 20.67 -21.93
C LYS A 567 6.57 21.80 -22.23
N GLU A 568 6.06 23.03 -22.35
CA GLU A 568 6.90 24.20 -22.61
C GLU A 568 7.94 24.42 -21.51
N VAL A 569 7.52 24.37 -20.24
CA VAL A 569 8.44 24.51 -19.10
C VAL A 569 9.44 23.34 -19.06
N HIS A 570 8.99 22.11 -19.26
CA HIS A 570 9.85 20.92 -19.35
C HIS A 570 10.91 21.07 -20.44
N LEU A 571 10.52 21.53 -21.64
CA LEU A 571 11.46 21.76 -22.74
C LEU A 571 12.50 22.82 -22.39
N VAL A 572 12.10 23.96 -21.84
CA VAL A 572 13.04 25.02 -21.42
C VAL A 572 14.00 24.50 -20.34
N MET A 573 13.50 23.73 -19.37
CA MET A 573 14.34 23.13 -18.32
C MET A 573 15.31 22.07 -18.85
N SER A 574 14.88 21.27 -19.84
CA SER A 574 15.70 20.23 -20.47
C SER A 574 16.88 20.81 -21.25
N GLN A 575 16.71 21.99 -21.88
CA GLN A 575 17.81 22.71 -22.54
C GLN A 575 18.91 23.13 -21.57
N GLY A 576 18.59 23.37 -20.29
CA GLY A 576 19.57 23.72 -19.25
C GLY A 576 20.27 22.54 -18.60
N ALA A 577 19.92 21.29 -18.95
CA ALA A 577 20.31 20.09 -18.20
C ALA A 577 21.70 19.53 -18.57
N HIS A 578 22.51 20.22 -19.37
CA HIS A 578 23.79 19.70 -19.88
C HIS A 578 25.04 20.17 -19.11
N ASN A 579 24.95 21.24 -18.31
CA ASN A 579 26.11 21.77 -17.57
C ASN A 579 26.06 21.32 -16.10
N ASN A 580 27.12 20.66 -15.62
CA ASN A 580 27.27 20.21 -14.22
C ASN A 580 25.99 19.59 -13.60
N PHE A 581 25.28 18.78 -14.40
CA PHE A 581 23.97 18.26 -14.03
C PHE A 581 24.01 17.58 -12.64
N GLY A 582 23.19 18.08 -11.71
CA GLY A 582 23.08 17.57 -10.34
C GLY A 582 24.22 17.93 -9.39
N GLU A 583 25.47 18.02 -9.84
CA GLU A 583 26.64 18.18 -8.95
C GLU A 583 26.68 19.54 -8.23
N LEU A 584 26.32 20.63 -8.92
CA LEU A 584 26.25 21.95 -8.27
C LEU A 584 25.04 22.03 -7.31
N ALA A 585 23.94 21.35 -7.64
CA ALA A 585 22.75 21.30 -6.81
C ALA A 585 23.00 20.60 -5.47
N THR A 586 23.65 19.43 -5.51
CA THR A 586 23.98 18.67 -4.30
C THR A 586 25.00 19.40 -3.43
N THR A 587 26.07 19.95 -4.02
CA THR A 587 27.08 20.73 -3.28
C THR A 587 26.48 21.98 -2.63
N ALA A 588 25.65 22.74 -3.35
CA ALA A 588 24.95 23.89 -2.79
C ALA A 588 23.98 23.49 -1.65
N ARG A 589 23.27 22.36 -1.81
CA ARG A 589 22.38 21.83 -0.77
C ARG A 589 23.14 21.46 0.50
N ILE A 590 24.26 20.75 0.36
CA ILE A 590 25.13 20.37 1.49
C ILE A 590 25.58 21.61 2.26
N GLU A 591 26.13 22.61 1.57
CA GLU A 591 26.62 23.83 2.22
C GLU A 591 25.51 24.59 2.95
N MET A 592 24.33 24.72 2.34
CA MET A 592 23.21 25.44 2.95
C MET A 592 22.57 24.67 4.10
N LEU A 593 22.50 23.33 4.04
CA LEU A 593 22.08 22.51 5.18
C LEU A 593 23.03 22.69 6.37
N MET A 594 24.35 22.68 6.13
CA MET A 594 25.34 22.96 7.18
C MET A 594 25.14 24.34 7.80
N GLN A 595 24.87 25.37 6.98
CA GLN A 595 24.58 26.72 7.48
C GLN A 595 23.30 26.77 8.31
N GLN A 596 22.21 26.13 7.84
CA GLN A 596 20.97 26.01 8.60
C GLN A 596 21.21 25.30 9.93
N TRP A 597 22.00 24.21 9.96
CA TRP A 597 22.25 23.48 11.20
C TRP A 597 23.08 24.27 12.19
N LEU A 598 24.14 24.97 11.73
CA LEU A 598 24.91 25.87 12.58
C LEU A 598 24.02 26.95 13.19
N LEU A 599 23.17 27.61 12.40
CA LEU A 599 22.25 28.64 12.90
C LEU A 599 21.12 28.06 13.77
N GLY A 600 20.73 26.81 13.56
CA GLY A 600 19.70 26.13 14.35
C GLY A 600 20.14 25.75 15.77
N ARG A 601 21.43 25.91 16.09
CA ARG A 601 22.00 25.58 17.39
C ARG A 601 21.49 26.54 18.51
N PRO A 602 21.26 26.03 19.73
CA PRO A 602 20.75 26.84 20.84
C PRO A 602 21.67 28.00 21.23
N GLU A 603 22.98 27.89 21.01
CA GLU A 603 23.98 28.93 21.27
C GLU A 603 23.68 30.22 20.49
N PHE A 604 23.16 30.11 19.27
CA PHE A 604 22.74 31.27 18.47
C PHE A 604 21.52 31.99 19.04
N ARG A 605 20.76 31.36 19.95
CA ARG A 605 19.61 31.97 20.61
C ARG A 605 20.00 33.06 21.57
N GLU A 606 21.13 32.89 22.26
CA GLU A 606 21.68 33.88 23.17
C GLU A 606 22.45 34.96 22.40
N PHE A 607 23.13 34.57 21.31
CA PHE A 607 23.88 35.50 20.47
C PHE A 607 22.99 36.49 19.70
N LEU A 608 21.86 36.04 19.14
CA LEU A 608 20.95 36.88 18.36
C LEU A 608 19.62 37.12 19.08
N PRO A 609 19.11 38.36 19.11
CA PRO A 609 17.84 38.72 19.74
C PRO A 609 16.65 38.17 18.93
N SER A 610 16.28 36.93 19.20
CA SER A 610 15.18 36.23 18.52
C SER A 610 13.84 36.43 19.21
N ARG A 611 12.75 36.28 18.44
CA ARG A 611 11.36 36.38 18.94
C ARG A 611 10.81 34.99 19.23
N ILE A 612 10.96 34.53 20.48
CA ILE A 612 10.60 33.16 20.91
C ILE A 612 9.11 32.82 20.68
N MET A 613 8.20 33.81 20.77
CA MET A 613 6.76 33.57 20.60
C MET A 613 6.33 33.35 19.14
N VAL A 614 7.20 33.58 18.15
CA VAL A 614 6.88 33.29 16.75
C VAL A 614 7.16 31.82 16.47
N ALA A 615 6.12 31.06 16.14
CA ALA A 615 6.20 29.64 15.84
C ALA A 615 6.81 29.40 14.45
N TYR A 616 8.13 29.27 14.37
CA TYR A 616 8.83 28.83 13.17
C TYR A 616 8.83 27.29 13.07
N PRO A 617 8.69 26.71 11.87
CA PRO A 617 8.74 25.26 11.69
C PRO A 617 10.16 24.68 11.85
N GLU A 618 11.20 25.51 11.68
CA GLU A 618 12.60 25.10 11.78
C GLU A 618 13.41 26.08 12.66
N PRO A 619 14.27 25.58 13.56
CA PRO A 619 15.02 26.38 14.52
C PRO A 619 15.93 27.48 13.96
N TRP A 620 16.44 27.34 12.73
CA TRP A 620 17.39 28.31 12.16
C TRP A 620 16.72 29.58 11.64
N MET A 621 15.42 29.50 11.34
CA MET A 621 14.67 30.58 10.70
C MET A 621 14.54 31.80 11.61
N ASP A 622 14.44 31.58 12.93
CA ASP A 622 14.36 32.64 13.92
C ASP A 622 15.64 33.50 13.96
N ARG A 623 16.81 32.89 13.73
CA ARG A 623 18.12 33.57 13.68
C ARG A 623 18.26 34.41 12.44
N VAL A 624 17.84 33.89 11.29
CA VAL A 624 17.88 34.63 10.03
C VAL A 624 16.91 35.81 10.09
N ASP A 625 15.67 35.63 10.57
CA ASP A 625 14.72 36.73 10.72
C ASP A 625 15.17 37.77 11.77
N ALA A 626 15.88 37.36 12.83
CA ALA A 626 16.52 38.28 13.78
C ALA A 626 17.65 39.08 13.12
N MET A 627 18.52 38.42 12.34
CA MET A 627 19.61 39.07 11.62
C MET A 627 19.08 40.08 10.59
N LYS A 628 18.04 39.73 9.84
CA LYS A 628 17.41 40.62 8.86
C LYS A 628 16.93 41.92 9.50
N LYS A 629 16.32 41.83 10.68
CA LYS A 629 15.87 43.00 11.46
C LYS A 629 17.05 43.83 11.99
N LEU A 630 18.08 43.19 12.53
CA LEU A 630 19.28 43.88 13.01
C LEU A 630 20.00 44.65 11.91
N GLN A 631 20.07 44.07 10.70
CA GLN A 631 20.80 44.63 9.57
C GLN A 631 19.97 45.57 8.69
N GLY A 632 18.68 45.75 8.98
CA GLY A 632 17.77 46.53 8.12
C GLY A 632 17.65 45.96 6.70
N TRP A 633 17.67 44.62 6.58
CA TRP A 633 17.44 43.92 5.31
C TRP A 633 15.93 43.84 5.02
N THR A 634 15.47 42.75 4.41
CA THR A 634 14.07 42.58 4.04
C THR A 634 13.20 42.29 5.26
N ASP A 635 12.01 42.91 5.32
CA ASP A 635 11.03 42.67 6.39
C ASP A 635 10.18 41.39 6.17
N THR A 636 10.28 40.77 5.00
CA THR A 636 9.54 39.55 4.65
C THR A 636 10.02 38.37 5.51
N SER A 637 9.12 37.58 6.10
CA SER A 637 9.56 36.44 6.91
C SER A 637 10.23 35.34 6.07
N VAL A 638 11.29 34.74 6.62
CA VAL A 638 12.01 33.59 6.04
C VAL A 638 11.10 32.40 5.74
N VAL A 639 9.95 32.27 6.42
CA VAL A 639 8.95 31.22 6.16
C VAL A 639 8.49 31.21 4.70
N HIS A 640 8.29 32.37 4.09
CA HIS A 640 7.84 32.44 2.70
C HIS A 640 8.92 31.92 1.74
N PHE A 641 10.19 32.29 1.97
CA PHE A 641 11.30 31.80 1.15
C PHE A 641 11.53 30.30 1.31
N ARG A 642 11.41 29.77 2.53
CA ARG A 642 11.44 28.32 2.78
C ARG A 642 10.35 27.60 2.00
N ASN A 643 9.12 28.12 2.02
CA ASN A 643 8.00 27.51 1.30
C ASN A 643 8.21 27.59 -0.23
N LEU A 644 8.73 28.70 -0.75
CA LEU A 644 9.13 28.82 -2.15
C LEU A 644 10.21 27.80 -2.54
N ALA A 645 11.18 27.57 -1.65
CA ALA A 645 12.24 26.59 -1.86
C ALA A 645 11.69 25.16 -1.94
N ILE A 646 10.88 24.76 -0.96
CA ILE A 646 10.33 23.38 -0.87
C ILE A 646 9.33 23.12 -1.99
N PHE A 647 8.32 23.98 -2.14
CA PHE A 647 7.28 23.79 -3.16
C PHE A 647 7.84 23.96 -4.56
N GLY A 648 8.76 24.91 -4.75
CA GLY A 648 9.46 25.10 -6.01
C GLY A 648 10.25 23.87 -6.42
N GLU A 649 11.03 23.28 -5.51
CA GLU A 649 11.78 22.05 -5.80
C GLU A 649 10.87 20.89 -6.18
N GLN A 650 9.82 20.63 -5.40
CA GLN A 650 8.88 19.54 -5.67
C GLN A 650 8.25 19.67 -7.06
N MET A 651 7.79 20.87 -7.42
CA MET A 651 7.23 21.13 -8.74
C MET A 651 8.30 20.98 -9.84
N MET A 652 9.48 21.60 -9.69
CA MET A 652 10.55 21.55 -10.68
C MET A 652 11.04 20.12 -10.94
N LEU A 653 11.21 19.30 -9.91
CA LEU A 653 11.58 17.89 -10.05
C LEU A 653 10.51 17.12 -10.84
N SER A 654 9.23 17.33 -10.52
CA SER A 654 8.14 16.66 -11.23
C SER A 654 8.04 17.07 -12.70
N ILE A 655 8.34 18.34 -13.02
CA ILE A 655 8.38 18.85 -14.39
C ILE A 655 9.63 18.32 -15.10
N ARG A 656 10.78 18.26 -14.44
CA ARG A 656 12.03 17.82 -15.06
C ARG A 656 12.02 16.33 -15.41
N PHE A 657 11.55 15.49 -14.48
CA PHE A 657 11.65 14.04 -14.61
C PHE A 657 10.39 13.36 -15.15
N GLY A 658 9.24 14.04 -15.16
CA GLY A 658 8.06 13.59 -15.91
C GLY A 658 8.33 13.77 -17.40
N ALA A 659 8.28 12.70 -18.20
CA ALA A 659 8.59 12.71 -19.64
C ALA A 659 7.52 13.44 -20.49
N TRP A 660 7.20 14.69 -20.13
CA TRP A 660 6.09 15.48 -20.69
C TRP A 660 6.14 15.61 -22.21
N SER A 661 7.32 15.51 -22.82
CA SER A 661 7.47 15.55 -24.29
C SER A 661 6.71 14.45 -25.04
N GLU A 662 6.50 13.28 -24.42
CA GLU A 662 5.82 12.15 -25.07
C GLU A 662 4.32 12.04 -24.71
N VAL A 663 3.86 12.84 -23.76
CA VAL A 663 2.51 12.77 -23.21
C VAL A 663 1.54 13.52 -24.12
N TYR A 664 0.56 12.86 -24.73
CA TYR A 664 -0.45 13.53 -25.56
C TYR A 664 -1.79 13.71 -24.85
N GLU A 665 -2.07 12.87 -23.86
CA GLU A 665 -3.35 12.86 -23.15
C GLU A 665 -3.35 13.84 -21.97
N PRO A 666 -4.48 14.54 -21.74
CA PRO A 666 -4.58 15.52 -20.65
C PRO A 666 -4.73 14.87 -19.27
N THR A 667 -4.97 13.56 -19.18
CA THR A 667 -5.19 12.79 -17.95
C THR A 667 -4.02 12.91 -16.97
N GLN A 668 -2.78 12.80 -17.46
CA GLN A 668 -1.59 12.95 -16.63
C GLN A 668 -1.41 14.37 -16.09
N ALA A 669 -1.64 15.40 -16.91
CA ALA A 669 -1.58 16.79 -16.47
C ALA A 669 -2.67 17.12 -15.45
N PHE A 670 -3.86 16.52 -15.62
CA PHE A 670 -4.96 16.62 -14.68
C PHE A 670 -4.58 16.05 -13.31
N ASN A 671 -4.06 14.81 -13.28
CA ASN A 671 -3.61 14.16 -12.06
C ASN A 671 -2.45 14.94 -11.40
N TRP A 672 -1.53 15.47 -12.20
CA TRP A 672 -0.41 16.31 -11.71
C TRP A 672 -0.93 17.58 -11.02
N ALA A 673 -1.87 18.28 -11.64
CA ALA A 673 -2.44 19.51 -11.10
C ALA A 673 -3.14 19.27 -9.76
N ARG A 674 -3.92 18.17 -9.64
CA ARG A 674 -4.55 17.77 -8.36
C ARG A 674 -3.52 17.36 -7.32
N PHE A 675 -2.53 16.55 -7.69
CA PHE A 675 -1.51 16.05 -6.77
C PHE A 675 -0.72 17.17 -6.10
N TRP A 676 -0.30 18.17 -6.89
CA TRP A 676 0.53 19.29 -6.45
C TRP A 676 -0.26 20.55 -6.05
N ARG A 677 -1.60 20.48 -5.98
CA ARG A 677 -2.45 21.64 -5.66
C ARG A 677 -2.03 22.41 -4.40
N PRO A 678 -1.78 21.77 -3.24
CA PRO A 678 -1.31 22.49 -2.04
C PRO A 678 0.02 23.23 -2.25
N GLN A 679 0.94 22.63 -2.98
CA GLN A 679 2.27 23.16 -3.27
C GLN A 679 2.19 24.35 -4.21
N VAL A 680 1.37 24.26 -5.27
CA VAL A 680 1.13 25.35 -6.23
C VAL A 680 0.50 26.55 -5.53
N GLN A 681 -0.58 26.35 -4.79
CA GLN A 681 -1.24 27.43 -4.05
C GLN A 681 -0.33 28.03 -2.96
N GLY A 682 0.40 27.18 -2.25
CA GLY A 682 1.39 27.62 -1.26
C GLY A 682 2.53 28.42 -1.87
N TYR A 683 3.00 28.04 -3.05
CA TYR A 683 4.02 28.76 -3.81
C TYR A 683 3.52 30.14 -4.24
N ILE A 684 2.32 30.23 -4.84
CA ILE A 684 1.73 31.50 -5.27
C ILE A 684 1.58 32.47 -4.08
N HIS A 685 1.05 31.99 -2.95
CA HIS A 685 0.92 32.80 -1.75
C HIS A 685 2.28 33.27 -1.21
N ALA A 686 3.26 32.38 -1.14
CA ALA A 686 4.60 32.72 -0.66
C ALA A 686 5.33 33.67 -1.63
N TYR A 687 5.11 33.53 -2.93
CA TYR A 687 5.66 34.40 -3.97
C TYR A 687 5.12 35.81 -3.81
N ARG A 688 3.80 35.96 -3.68
CA ARG A 688 3.15 37.24 -3.40
C ARG A 688 3.69 37.89 -2.13
N ALA A 689 3.89 37.12 -1.06
CA ALA A 689 4.45 37.64 0.18
C ALA A 689 5.89 38.17 0.00
N ALA A 690 6.72 37.48 -0.78
CA ALA A 690 8.11 37.86 -1.04
C ALA A 690 8.25 39.03 -2.05
N THR A 691 7.63 38.92 -3.22
CA THR A 691 7.81 39.86 -4.35
C THR A 691 6.75 40.96 -4.40
N GLY A 692 5.56 40.71 -3.87
CA GLY A 692 4.40 41.61 -3.95
C GLY A 692 3.49 41.39 -5.16
N ILE A 693 3.87 40.53 -6.12
CA ILE A 693 3.06 40.21 -7.30
C ILE A 693 2.10 39.07 -6.98
N ASP A 694 0.83 39.24 -7.36
CA ASP A 694 -0.19 38.20 -7.22
C ASP A 694 -0.39 37.43 -8.54
N LEU A 695 0.21 36.24 -8.61
CA LEU A 695 0.08 35.35 -9.77
C LEU A 695 -1.32 34.73 -9.92
N ALA A 696 -2.17 34.83 -8.89
CA ALA A 696 -3.56 34.37 -8.95
C ALA A 696 -4.55 35.46 -9.43
N SER A 697 -4.06 36.66 -9.72
CA SER A 697 -4.89 37.75 -10.24
C SER A 697 -5.45 37.41 -11.63
N GLU A 698 -6.69 37.82 -11.88
CA GLU A 698 -7.33 37.70 -13.20
C GLU A 698 -6.75 38.69 -14.22
N THR A 699 -6.22 39.81 -13.73
CA THR A 699 -5.52 40.79 -14.58
C THR A 699 -4.11 40.32 -14.88
N PHE A 700 -3.88 39.99 -16.15
CA PHE A 700 -2.56 39.62 -16.67
C PHE A 700 -1.72 40.87 -16.97
N ASP A 701 -0.62 41.05 -16.23
CA ASP A 701 0.42 42.01 -16.56
C ASP A 701 1.68 41.27 -17.05
N PRO A 702 1.90 41.19 -18.37
CA PRO A 702 3.04 40.45 -18.92
C PRO A 702 4.39 41.04 -18.49
N ALA A 703 4.44 42.35 -18.23
CA ALA A 703 5.68 43.00 -17.80
C ALA A 703 6.01 42.63 -16.36
N ALA A 704 5.00 42.54 -15.48
CA ALA A 704 5.19 42.13 -14.09
C ALA A 704 5.58 40.64 -14.00
N ASP A 705 4.91 39.76 -14.73
CA ASP A 705 5.16 38.31 -14.71
C ASP A 705 6.55 37.95 -15.27
N ALA A 706 7.07 38.70 -16.25
CA ALA A 706 8.41 38.48 -16.80
C ALA A 706 9.53 39.11 -15.97
N THR A 707 9.22 39.92 -14.96
CA THR A 707 10.26 40.58 -14.15
C THR A 707 10.92 39.62 -13.16
N LEU A 708 12.25 39.69 -13.10
CA LEU A 708 13.04 38.86 -12.19
C LEU A 708 12.65 39.07 -10.72
N PRO A 709 12.50 37.99 -9.91
CA PRO A 709 12.14 38.10 -8.49
C PRO A 709 13.12 38.97 -7.69
N SER A 710 14.42 38.87 -7.97
CA SER A 710 15.45 39.67 -7.31
C SER A 710 15.28 41.18 -7.53
N LEU A 711 14.84 41.60 -8.72
CA LEU A 711 14.55 43.02 -9.01
C LEU A 711 13.32 43.50 -8.25
N LEU A 712 12.28 42.67 -8.14
CA LEU A 712 11.08 42.99 -7.39
C LEU A 712 11.38 43.16 -5.91
N MET A 713 12.15 42.25 -5.34
CA MET A 713 12.59 42.33 -3.95
C MET A 713 13.50 43.54 -3.71
N GLN A 714 14.40 43.87 -4.65
CA GLN A 714 15.24 45.06 -4.55
C GLN A 714 14.40 46.35 -4.55
N ARG A 715 13.39 46.45 -5.43
CA ARG A 715 12.45 47.59 -5.45
C ARG A 715 11.70 47.71 -4.14
N ARG A 716 11.25 46.58 -3.58
CA ARG A 716 10.54 46.54 -2.31
C ARG A 716 11.42 46.93 -1.12
N LEU A 717 12.67 46.44 -1.09
CA LEU A 717 13.64 46.84 -0.07
C LEU A 717 13.94 48.35 -0.16
N ALA A 718 14.11 48.88 -1.36
CA ALA A 718 14.30 50.32 -1.56
C ALA A 718 13.08 51.14 -1.11
N GLN A 719 11.86 50.63 -1.29
CA GLN A 719 10.65 51.26 -0.78
C GLN A 719 10.55 51.17 0.75
N GLN A 720 10.89 50.03 1.34
CA GLN A 720 10.96 49.84 2.80
C GLN A 720 11.94 50.84 3.43
N GLN A 721 13.12 51.00 2.85
CA GLN A 721 14.13 51.97 3.30
C GLN A 721 13.74 53.43 3.11
N ARG A 722 12.80 53.74 2.20
CA ARG A 722 12.23 55.09 2.06
C ARG A 722 11.14 55.38 3.08
N ASN A 723 10.48 54.33 3.59
CA ASN A 723 9.38 54.44 4.53
C ASN A 723 9.83 54.36 6.00
N ALA A 724 10.99 53.75 6.26
CA ALA A 724 11.68 53.72 7.55
C ALA A 724 12.47 55.01 7.78
#